data_AF-A0AAF0DG27-F1
#
_entry.id   AF-A0AAF0DG27-F1
#
_cell.length_a   1.000
_cell.length_b   1.000
_cell.length_c   1.000
_cell.angle_alpha   90.00
_cell.angle_beta   90.00
_cell.angle_gamma   90.00
#
_symmetry.space_group_name_H-M   'P 1'
#
loop_
_entity.id
_entity.type
_entity.pdbx_description
1 polymer ?
#
loop_
_entity_poly.entity_id
_entity_poly.type
_entity_poly.pdbx_seq_one_letter_code
_entity_poly.pdbx_strand_id
1 'polypeptide(L)'
;MSFLRTATRAGVRIGWRLHRRSSVACAYGNSRQQYQNLGPIRVSNKFLKVSEEVQDAVATGKPVVALETTIYTHGFPYPDNISLAKRLESIVRENGGVPATISVLNGIARVGMNAAELTELTSASRDKNVLKGLAGKRMHGGTTIAGTMILAHLAGIKVFATGGLALFQGECTVAARAPWIYQVPQPAFITSFQVQYADPVLADLTELGRTPVAVITSGCKSFLDIRRTLEVLETQGAVVATFADGRKGPIDFPAFFTRDSGIQSPRTVHDEAEAAAIIYAQTNLQISSGILFTNPVPEKHSFLKPEMDAIIAKAVELSHLEGVHGSDNTPYVLAKIKELSGGRSVVTNRALVEYNVERGTKVAVELAKLESGRGADGSRRMPVINGMKQAATTSSSSPQSSEAIVETLSAKPTPKSVEEVDVLVAGSLAIDLACDFTPSSGGGDQISPALYTSNPAVISRSPGGVGYNVALASSYLGSPVLFCSVVADDISGRSALTSLEGADENLHSEGIQTLSATPDIRTAQYIAINDTKKDLMLAMADMSILELPNEKLKFDEFWEPLIRRTKPTWSVIDTNWSPEAMSRWISLCKSHGIKIAVEPVSAPKASRLFSQTTTENTKSRESADKLIFHPSNTAPTNHLIDIITPNRYELASMHVAAREAGLFDTPEWWNVINSLSLPSAGSRDRLASLTSADIVDEGIPQQSIQLLPFIPCIVAKLGNQGVLVTQLFRGEDPRLTDPEYAPYILGRAIGASGDVVRGHLGAGGVYMRLFPAAGKLEGKDVASVNGAGDALLGVLVSALARGEKSGRAEKMRVEDVISLAQQASVLTLKSKGGVSSDIKSLKPLLEKIE
;
A
#
# COMPACT_ATOMS: atom_id res chain seq x y z
N MET A 1 39.66 7.70 33.04
CA MET A 1 40.05 6.37 33.53
C MET A 1 39.49 5.32 32.58
N SER A 2 40.18 4.34 32.02
CA SER A 2 41.60 4.00 31.81
C SER A 2 41.51 2.62 31.15
N PHE A 3 41.82 2.51 29.85
CA PHE A 3 42.28 1.31 29.09
C PHE A 3 42.33 1.69 27.58
N LEU A 4 43.27 2.55 27.13
CA LEU A 4 44.54 2.23 26.43
C LEU A 4 44.36 1.26 25.24
N ARG A 5 44.33 1.74 23.97
CA ARG A 5 45.48 2.01 23.06
C ARG A 5 46.58 0.93 23.07
N THR A 6 46.65 0.13 21.99
CA THR A 6 47.93 -0.30 21.36
C THR A 6 47.71 -0.98 19.99
N ALA A 7 48.74 -0.83 19.14
CA ALA A 7 49.09 -1.64 17.96
C ALA A 7 48.77 -1.10 16.54
N THR A 8 49.42 0.01 16.18
CA THR A 8 50.03 0.20 14.85
C THR A 8 51.47 -0.31 14.86
N ARG A 9 51.83 -1.25 13.98
CA ARG A 9 53.13 -1.42 13.25
C ARG A 9 53.42 -2.90 12.96
N ALA A 10 53.22 -3.30 11.71
CA ALA A 10 54.08 -4.27 11.03
C ALA A 10 53.98 -3.99 9.53
N GLY A 11 54.94 -3.20 9.02
CA GLY A 11 55.11 -2.99 7.59
C GLY A 11 55.86 -4.18 6.98
N VAL A 12 55.25 -4.81 5.99
CA VAL A 12 55.95 -5.65 5.02
C VAL A 12 55.48 -5.23 3.63
N ARG A 13 56.39 -4.63 2.86
CA ARG A 13 56.24 -4.33 1.43
C ARG A 13 56.74 -5.52 0.62
N ILE A 14 55.90 -6.10 -0.24
CA ILE A 14 56.33 -6.80 -1.47
C ILE A 14 55.34 -6.46 -2.59
N GLY A 15 55.87 -5.96 -3.70
CA GLY A 15 55.16 -5.21 -4.72
C GLY A 15 54.36 -6.02 -5.73
N TRP A 16 53.44 -5.32 -6.41
CA TRP A 16 52.75 -5.82 -7.60
C TRP A 16 52.84 -4.80 -8.73
N ARG A 17 53.28 -5.31 -9.89
CA ARG A 17 53.55 -4.60 -11.13
C ARG A 17 52.31 -3.93 -11.69
N LEU A 18 52.48 -2.70 -12.18
CA LEU A 18 51.56 -2.04 -13.09
C LEU A 18 51.36 -2.88 -14.36
N HIS A 19 50.10 -3.14 -14.71
CA HIS A 19 49.69 -3.31 -16.11
C HIS A 19 48.60 -2.29 -16.43
N ARG A 20 48.94 -1.35 -17.32
CA ARG A 20 48.02 -0.44 -17.99
C ARG A 20 47.01 -1.26 -18.80
N ARG A 21 45.71 -1.00 -18.64
CA ARG A 21 44.71 -1.15 -19.71
C ARG A 21 43.71 0.00 -19.68
N SER A 22 43.90 0.86 -20.67
CA SER A 22 42.90 1.53 -21.51
C SER A 22 41.49 1.73 -20.96
N SER A 23 41.17 3.02 -20.81
CA SER A 23 39.86 3.65 -20.90
C SER A 23 39.05 3.17 -22.10
N VAL A 24 37.83 2.68 -21.84
CA VAL A 24 36.70 2.70 -22.79
C VAL A 24 35.48 3.21 -22.04
N ALA A 25 34.87 4.24 -22.61
CA ALA A 25 33.70 4.95 -22.13
C ALA A 25 32.50 4.01 -21.93
N CYS A 26 31.80 4.18 -20.81
CA CYS A 26 30.55 3.47 -20.54
C CYS A 26 29.40 4.26 -21.17
N ALA A 27 28.99 3.85 -22.36
CA ALA A 27 27.67 4.13 -22.91
C ALA A 27 26.68 3.11 -22.34
N TYR A 28 25.63 3.56 -21.66
CA TYR A 28 24.41 2.77 -21.45
C TYR A 28 23.19 3.70 -21.47
N GLY A 29 22.75 4.00 -22.69
CA GLY A 29 21.32 3.96 -22.99
C GLY A 29 20.90 2.50 -23.25
N ASN A 30 19.62 2.21 -23.04
CA ASN A 30 18.94 0.95 -23.36
C ASN A 30 19.38 -0.32 -22.62
N SER A 31 18.78 -0.56 -21.45
CA SER A 31 18.67 -1.90 -20.83
C SER A 31 17.21 -2.35 -20.69
N ARG A 32 16.34 -2.01 -21.66
CA ARG A 32 15.03 -2.66 -21.88
C ARG A 32 15.03 -3.63 -23.06
N GLN A 33 16.20 -3.93 -23.61
CA GLN A 33 16.39 -4.87 -24.72
C GLN A 33 17.36 -6.02 -24.35
N GLN A 34 17.41 -6.41 -23.07
CA GLN A 34 18.26 -7.50 -22.57
C GLN A 34 17.51 -8.69 -21.97
N TYR A 35 16.20 -8.79 -22.20
CA TYR A 35 15.42 -10.02 -21.98
C TYR A 35 14.92 -10.63 -23.31
N GLN A 36 15.61 -10.32 -24.40
CA GLN A 36 15.39 -10.94 -25.70
C GLN A 36 16.76 -11.45 -26.17
N ASN A 37 16.87 -12.76 -26.38
CA ASN A 37 18.10 -13.54 -26.67
C ASN A 37 18.96 -13.99 -25.47
N LEU A 38 18.36 -14.55 -24.42
CA LEU A 38 19.08 -15.54 -23.62
C LEU A 38 18.99 -16.89 -24.34
N GLY A 39 20.04 -17.23 -25.10
CA GLY A 39 20.38 -18.64 -25.35
C GLY A 39 20.51 -19.40 -24.02
N PRO A 40 20.58 -20.74 -24.03
CA PRO A 40 20.39 -21.58 -22.85
C PRO A 40 21.19 -21.03 -21.68
N ILE A 41 20.46 -20.53 -20.68
CA ILE A 41 21.05 -19.82 -19.54
C ILE A 41 21.99 -20.80 -18.84
N ARG A 42 23.28 -20.46 -18.74
CA ARG A 42 24.20 -21.17 -17.84
C ARG A 42 23.88 -20.73 -16.41
N VAL A 43 22.83 -21.31 -15.82
CA VAL A 43 22.24 -20.93 -14.51
C VAL A 43 23.13 -21.32 -13.30
N SER A 44 24.34 -21.86 -13.52
CA SER A 44 25.23 -22.23 -12.42
C SER A 44 26.08 -21.05 -11.96
N ASN A 45 25.76 -20.47 -10.81
CA ASN A 45 26.56 -19.46 -10.12
C ASN A 45 26.83 -19.87 -8.66
N LYS A 46 27.49 -19.00 -7.88
CA LYS A 46 27.83 -19.30 -6.48
C LYS A 46 26.61 -19.46 -5.55
N PHE A 47 25.41 -19.10 -6.00
CA PHE A 47 24.17 -19.11 -5.22
C PHE A 47 23.12 -20.11 -5.74
N LEU A 48 23.15 -20.45 -7.03
CA LEU A 48 22.22 -21.38 -7.69
C LEU A 48 22.99 -22.40 -8.52
N LYS A 49 22.67 -23.68 -8.33
CA LYS A 49 23.21 -24.79 -9.11
C LYS A 49 22.09 -25.67 -9.64
N VAL A 50 21.98 -25.71 -10.96
CA VAL A 50 21.03 -26.57 -11.68
C VAL A 50 21.77 -27.83 -12.13
N SER A 51 21.17 -29.01 -11.98
CA SER A 51 21.77 -30.26 -12.46
C SER A 51 21.94 -30.26 -13.98
N GLU A 52 22.92 -31.01 -14.48
CA GLU A 52 23.16 -31.16 -15.92
C GLU A 52 21.95 -31.78 -16.62
N GLU A 53 21.27 -32.73 -15.97
CA GLU A 53 20.06 -33.37 -16.50
C GLU A 53 18.93 -32.34 -16.73
N VAL A 54 18.68 -31.47 -15.75
CA VAL A 54 17.65 -30.42 -15.87
C VAL A 54 18.07 -29.36 -16.90
N GLN A 55 19.34 -28.97 -16.94
CA GLN A 55 19.84 -28.02 -17.95
C GLN A 55 19.68 -28.56 -19.37
N ASP A 56 20.04 -29.82 -19.62
CA ASP A 56 19.84 -30.49 -20.91
C ASP A 56 18.36 -30.56 -21.27
N ALA A 57 17.51 -30.95 -20.31
CA ALA A 57 16.09 -31.09 -20.54
C ALA A 57 15.42 -29.76 -20.94
N VAL A 58 15.71 -28.69 -20.21
CA VAL A 58 15.20 -27.35 -20.55
C VAL A 58 15.75 -26.86 -21.89
N ALA A 59 17.05 -27.06 -22.16
CA ALA A 59 17.67 -26.62 -23.41
C ALA A 59 17.17 -27.38 -24.65
N THR A 60 16.78 -28.65 -24.48
CA THR A 60 16.28 -29.51 -25.57
C THR A 60 14.75 -29.57 -25.66
N GLY A 61 14.04 -28.81 -24.82
CA GLY A 61 12.57 -28.79 -24.81
C GLY A 61 11.94 -30.09 -24.31
N LYS A 62 12.66 -30.88 -23.48
CA LYS A 62 12.10 -32.04 -22.79
C LYS A 62 11.20 -31.59 -21.64
N PRO A 63 10.12 -32.32 -21.32
CA PRO A 63 9.23 -31.99 -20.23
C PRO A 63 9.93 -32.07 -18.86
N VAL A 64 9.98 -30.96 -18.12
CA VAL A 64 10.58 -30.88 -16.77
C VAL A 64 9.49 -30.54 -15.75
N VAL A 65 9.50 -31.23 -14.61
CA VAL A 65 8.57 -31.01 -13.50
C VAL A 65 9.35 -30.68 -12.23
N ALA A 66 9.13 -29.49 -11.67
CA ALA A 66 9.67 -29.12 -10.37
C ALA A 66 8.95 -29.87 -9.24
N LEU A 67 9.69 -30.18 -8.16
CA LEU A 67 9.19 -30.80 -6.94
C LEU A 67 9.74 -30.05 -5.71
N GLU A 68 8.88 -29.67 -4.76
CA GLU A 68 9.32 -28.99 -3.54
C GLU A 68 9.91 -29.96 -2.50
N THR A 69 10.57 -29.41 -1.48
CA THR A 69 11.23 -30.22 -0.43
C THR A 69 10.74 -29.96 1.00
N THR A 70 9.86 -28.96 1.20
CA THR A 70 9.15 -28.78 2.49
C THR A 70 8.28 -30.00 2.82
N ILE A 71 7.66 -30.61 1.82
CA ILE A 71 6.89 -31.85 1.98
C ILE A 71 7.70 -33.01 2.59
N TYR A 72 9.01 -33.11 2.30
CA TYR A 72 9.86 -34.18 2.84
C TYR A 72 10.48 -33.84 4.19
N THR A 73 10.71 -32.55 4.46
CA THR A 73 11.37 -32.10 5.69
C THR A 73 10.40 -31.88 6.84
N HIS A 74 9.15 -31.51 6.54
CA HIS A 74 8.13 -31.18 7.56
C HIS A 74 6.78 -31.89 7.31
N GLY A 75 6.54 -32.46 6.12
CA GLY A 75 5.25 -33.06 5.76
C GLY A 75 5.12 -34.58 5.99
N PHE A 76 6.23 -35.32 6.06
CA PHE A 76 6.24 -36.77 6.27
C PHE A 76 7.32 -37.19 7.29
N PRO A 77 7.04 -38.18 8.16
CA PRO A 77 8.03 -38.68 9.11
C PRO A 77 9.16 -39.44 8.39
N TYR A 78 10.34 -39.47 9.00
CA TYR A 78 11.42 -40.36 8.58
C TYR A 78 11.12 -41.82 8.99
N PRO A 79 11.44 -42.84 8.18
CA PRO A 79 12.09 -42.80 6.85
C PRO A 79 11.13 -42.65 5.66
N ASP A 80 9.82 -42.51 5.90
CA ASP A 80 8.80 -42.45 4.86
C ASP A 80 9.02 -41.29 3.88
N ASN A 81 9.58 -40.16 4.35
CA ASN A 81 9.93 -39.01 3.53
C ASN A 81 10.93 -39.32 2.40
N ILE A 82 11.94 -40.16 2.65
CA ILE A 82 12.91 -40.60 1.63
C ILE A 82 12.22 -41.48 0.58
N SER A 83 11.40 -42.42 1.05
CA SER A 83 10.66 -43.32 0.16
C SER A 83 9.72 -42.55 -0.76
N LEU A 84 9.05 -41.53 -0.22
CA LEU A 84 8.16 -40.66 -0.97
C LEU A 84 8.94 -39.83 -1.99
N ALA A 85 10.04 -39.17 -1.60
CA ALA A 85 10.81 -38.34 -2.51
C ALA A 85 11.32 -39.14 -3.73
N LYS A 86 11.87 -40.34 -3.50
CA LYS A 86 12.29 -41.24 -4.58
C LYS A 86 11.11 -41.69 -5.46
N ARG A 87 9.96 -41.96 -4.83
CA ARG A 87 8.74 -42.36 -5.56
C ARG A 87 8.23 -41.24 -6.46
N LEU A 88 8.21 -39.99 -6.00
CA LEU A 88 7.75 -38.86 -6.81
C LEU A 88 8.68 -38.64 -8.01
N GLU A 89 10.00 -38.73 -7.83
CA GLU A 89 10.94 -38.68 -8.96
C GLU A 89 10.72 -39.82 -9.96
N SER A 90 10.43 -41.03 -9.47
CA SER A 90 10.09 -42.19 -10.33
C SER A 90 8.83 -41.93 -11.15
N ILE A 91 7.77 -41.39 -10.54
CA ILE A 91 6.50 -41.09 -11.24
C ILE A 91 6.73 -40.11 -12.38
N VAL A 92 7.54 -39.07 -12.17
CA VAL A 92 7.89 -38.12 -13.24
C VAL A 92 8.59 -38.85 -14.39
N ARG A 93 9.57 -39.71 -14.10
CA ARG A 93 10.30 -40.47 -15.12
C ARG A 93 9.42 -41.47 -15.87
N GLU A 94 8.59 -42.22 -15.15
CA GLU A 94 7.66 -43.21 -15.71
C GLU A 94 6.64 -42.57 -16.67
N ASN A 95 6.28 -41.30 -16.42
CA ASN A 95 5.36 -40.54 -17.27
C ASN A 95 6.08 -39.70 -18.34
N GLY A 96 7.37 -39.91 -18.55
CA GLY A 96 8.15 -39.29 -19.64
C GLY A 96 8.70 -37.90 -19.33
N GLY A 97 8.69 -37.46 -18.07
CA GLY A 97 9.27 -36.21 -17.60
C GLY A 97 10.67 -36.35 -16.99
N VAL A 98 11.31 -35.19 -16.78
CA VAL A 98 12.55 -35.05 -16.01
C VAL A 98 12.23 -34.39 -14.65
N PRO A 99 12.48 -35.06 -13.51
CA PRO A 99 12.21 -34.48 -12.20
C PRO A 99 13.26 -33.44 -11.82
N ALA A 100 12.82 -32.32 -11.28
CA ALA A 100 13.67 -31.28 -10.71
C ALA A 100 13.29 -31.04 -9.25
N THR A 101 13.80 -31.86 -8.34
CA THR A 101 13.65 -31.64 -6.89
C THR A 101 14.47 -30.41 -6.47
N ILE A 102 13.84 -29.45 -5.77
CA ILE A 102 14.41 -28.13 -5.46
C ILE A 102 14.61 -27.95 -3.95
N SER A 103 15.78 -27.49 -3.52
CA SER A 103 16.07 -27.15 -2.11
C SER A 103 17.22 -26.15 -1.95
N VAL A 104 17.50 -25.75 -0.71
CA VAL A 104 18.75 -25.08 -0.34
C VAL A 104 19.65 -26.08 0.39
N LEU A 105 20.80 -26.41 -0.20
CA LEU A 105 21.78 -27.32 0.39
C LEU A 105 23.09 -26.57 0.61
N ASN A 106 23.57 -26.53 1.85
CA ASN A 106 24.81 -25.84 2.23
C ASN A 106 24.84 -24.34 1.82
N GLY A 107 23.68 -23.66 1.89
CA GLY A 107 23.51 -22.27 1.48
C GLY A 107 23.47 -22.03 -0.04
N ILE A 108 23.40 -23.09 -0.85
CA ILE A 108 23.31 -23.03 -2.32
C ILE A 108 21.94 -23.55 -2.74
N ALA A 109 21.18 -22.77 -3.51
CA ALA A 109 19.95 -23.21 -4.13
C ALA A 109 20.24 -24.29 -5.18
N ARG A 110 19.54 -25.42 -5.10
CA ARG A 110 19.73 -26.59 -5.98
C ARG A 110 18.45 -26.86 -6.75
N VAL A 111 18.58 -27.09 -8.05
CA VAL A 111 17.48 -27.50 -8.94
C VAL A 111 17.86 -28.81 -9.64
N GLY A 112 17.18 -29.90 -9.27
CA GLY A 112 17.58 -31.26 -9.61
C GLY A 112 18.67 -31.77 -8.66
N MET A 113 18.24 -32.48 -7.61
CA MET A 113 19.13 -33.07 -6.61
C MET A 113 19.49 -34.49 -6.98
N ASN A 114 20.71 -34.93 -6.63
CA ASN A 114 21.04 -36.35 -6.72
C ASN A 114 20.58 -37.12 -5.47
N ALA A 115 20.61 -38.45 -5.55
CA ALA A 115 20.14 -39.33 -4.47
C ALA A 115 20.88 -39.12 -3.13
N ALA A 116 22.17 -38.76 -3.16
CA ALA A 116 22.96 -38.49 -1.96
C ALA A 116 22.56 -37.16 -1.33
N GLU A 117 22.42 -36.09 -2.13
CA GLU A 117 21.96 -34.78 -1.68
C GLU A 117 20.54 -34.83 -1.11
N LEU A 118 19.65 -35.62 -1.73
CA LEU A 118 18.28 -35.82 -1.26
C LEU A 118 18.25 -36.58 0.08
N THR A 119 19.10 -37.60 0.22
CA THR A 119 19.27 -38.34 1.47
C THR A 119 19.87 -37.43 2.56
N GLU A 120 20.84 -36.58 2.23
CA GLU A 120 21.44 -35.60 3.14
C GLU A 120 20.40 -34.61 3.66
N LEU A 121 19.60 -34.00 2.77
CA LEU A 121 18.54 -33.06 3.14
C LEU A 121 17.48 -33.69 4.06
N THR A 122 17.00 -34.88 3.69
CA THR A 122 15.95 -35.60 4.44
C THR A 122 16.44 -36.14 5.78
N SER A 123 17.74 -36.49 5.89
CA SER A 123 18.35 -36.93 7.16
C SER A 123 18.64 -35.78 8.12
N ALA A 124 18.98 -34.59 7.58
CA ALA A 124 19.26 -33.38 8.35
C ALA A 124 18.02 -32.76 9.02
N SER A 125 16.82 -33.15 8.60
CA SER A 125 15.53 -32.71 9.19
C SER A 125 15.35 -33.07 10.68
N ARG A 126 16.26 -33.87 11.26
CA ARG A 126 16.29 -34.20 12.70
C ARG A 126 16.70 -33.05 13.62
N ASP A 127 17.51 -32.10 13.15
CA ASP A 127 18.03 -31.01 13.98
C ASP A 127 17.19 -29.74 13.82
N LYS A 128 16.33 -29.43 14.81
CA LYS A 128 15.53 -28.19 14.88
C LYS A 128 16.36 -26.89 14.93
N ASN A 129 17.69 -27.00 15.02
CA ASN A 129 18.63 -25.89 15.14
C ASN A 129 19.24 -25.42 13.80
N VAL A 130 18.87 -26.00 12.66
CA VAL A 130 19.56 -25.73 11.38
C VAL A 130 19.13 -24.42 10.69
N LEU A 131 18.07 -23.75 11.15
CA LEU A 131 17.49 -22.56 10.49
C LEU A 131 17.88 -21.18 11.07
N LYS A 132 18.77 -21.08 12.07
CA LYS A 132 19.30 -19.79 12.57
C LYS A 132 20.74 -19.56 12.13
N GLY A 133 20.95 -18.94 10.98
CA GLY A 133 22.28 -18.67 10.42
C GLY A 133 22.64 -17.18 10.34
N LEU A 134 23.04 -16.59 11.48
CA LEU A 134 23.73 -15.29 11.55
C LEU A 134 25.18 -15.43 12.08
N ALA A 135 25.83 -16.60 11.83
CA ALA A 135 27.17 -16.88 12.38
C ALA A 135 28.05 -17.81 11.52
N GLY A 136 28.01 -17.70 10.18
CA GLY A 136 29.00 -18.37 9.31
C GLY A 136 28.90 -19.90 9.16
N LYS A 137 27.77 -20.53 9.55
CA LYS A 137 27.50 -21.96 9.31
C LYS A 137 26.74 -22.18 7.99
N ARG A 138 27.11 -23.24 7.24
CA ARG A 138 26.39 -23.69 6.03
C ARG A 138 25.03 -24.29 6.44
N MET A 139 23.94 -23.86 5.82
CA MET A 139 22.56 -24.25 6.20
C MET A 139 21.89 -25.11 5.12
N HIS A 140 21.00 -26.01 5.56
CA HIS A 140 20.08 -26.76 4.71
C HIS A 140 18.65 -26.25 4.93
N GLY A 141 17.85 -26.16 3.88
CA GLY A 141 16.46 -25.72 3.96
C GLY A 141 15.60 -26.36 2.89
N GLY A 142 14.47 -26.92 3.31
CA GLY A 142 13.39 -27.27 2.38
C GLY A 142 12.76 -26.00 1.83
N THR A 143 12.47 -25.96 0.53
CA THR A 143 11.77 -24.83 -0.08
C THR A 143 10.26 -25.05 -0.01
N THR A 144 9.51 -24.00 0.35
CA THR A 144 8.04 -23.98 0.24
C THR A 144 7.63 -23.82 -1.22
N ILE A 145 6.33 -23.72 -1.50
CA ILE A 145 5.78 -23.51 -2.84
C ILE A 145 6.37 -22.22 -3.43
N ALA A 146 6.32 -21.09 -2.72
CA ALA A 146 6.89 -19.82 -3.19
C ALA A 146 8.39 -19.93 -3.56
N GLY A 147 9.22 -20.46 -2.66
CA GLY A 147 10.65 -20.62 -2.92
C GLY A 147 10.94 -21.57 -4.08
N THR A 148 10.12 -22.61 -4.24
CA THR A 148 10.24 -23.58 -5.33
C THR A 148 9.86 -22.95 -6.67
N MET A 149 8.80 -22.13 -6.72
CA MET A 149 8.37 -21.42 -7.94
C MET A 149 9.47 -20.48 -8.46
N ILE A 150 10.07 -19.67 -7.58
CA ILE A 150 11.14 -18.73 -7.95
C ILE A 150 12.31 -19.49 -8.60
N LEU A 151 12.78 -20.54 -7.93
CA LEU A 151 13.94 -21.31 -8.40
C LEU A 151 13.63 -22.14 -9.66
N ALA A 152 12.40 -22.65 -9.79
CA ALA A 152 11.93 -23.33 -10.98
C ALA A 152 11.91 -22.36 -12.18
N HIS A 153 11.36 -21.17 -12.00
CA HIS A 153 11.32 -20.15 -13.03
C HIS A 153 12.72 -19.69 -13.48
N LEU A 154 13.63 -19.45 -12.52
CA LEU A 154 15.03 -19.12 -12.80
C LEU A 154 15.77 -20.23 -13.57
N ALA A 155 15.35 -21.49 -13.41
CA ALA A 155 15.86 -22.63 -14.15
C ALA A 155 15.14 -22.90 -15.49
N GLY A 156 14.14 -22.09 -15.85
CA GLY A 156 13.34 -22.26 -17.07
C GLY A 156 12.26 -23.34 -17.01
N ILE A 157 11.92 -23.81 -15.80
CA ILE A 157 10.89 -24.83 -15.58
C ILE A 157 9.52 -24.16 -15.45
N LYS A 158 8.53 -24.64 -16.21
CA LYS A 158 7.19 -24.05 -16.29
C LYS A 158 6.11 -24.80 -15.50
N VAL A 159 6.41 -26.02 -15.06
CA VAL A 159 5.44 -26.90 -14.38
C VAL A 159 6.00 -27.36 -13.03
N PHE A 160 5.21 -27.21 -11.99
CA PHE A 160 5.52 -27.59 -10.62
C PHE A 160 4.36 -28.42 -10.05
N ALA A 161 4.64 -29.57 -9.45
CA ALA A 161 3.63 -30.38 -8.77
C ALA A 161 3.92 -30.51 -7.26
N THR A 162 2.87 -30.38 -6.43
CA THR A 162 2.93 -30.56 -4.98
C THR A 162 1.60 -31.09 -4.43
N GLY A 163 1.50 -31.30 -3.12
CA GLY A 163 0.27 -31.71 -2.44
C GLY A 163 -0.82 -30.64 -2.46
N GLY A 164 -0.59 -29.50 -1.80
CA GLY A 164 -1.63 -28.50 -1.58
C GLY A 164 -1.11 -27.19 -0.99
N LEU A 165 -1.72 -26.07 -1.39
CA LEU A 165 -1.36 -24.73 -0.90
C LEU A 165 -1.46 -24.65 0.64
N ALA A 166 -0.57 -23.91 1.28
CA ALA A 166 -0.65 -23.59 2.71
C ALA A 166 -1.35 -22.24 2.90
N LEU A 167 -2.30 -22.12 3.85
CA LEU A 167 -2.91 -20.86 4.25
C LEU A 167 -3.11 -20.77 5.77
N PHE A 168 -3.62 -19.61 6.20
CA PHE A 168 -3.94 -19.26 7.56
C PHE A 168 -5.14 -20.06 8.08
N GLN A 169 -5.05 -20.48 9.34
CA GLN A 169 -6.18 -20.90 10.12
C GLN A 169 -6.42 -19.86 11.20
N GLY A 170 -7.50 -19.11 11.05
CA GLY A 170 -7.99 -18.29 12.13
C GLY A 170 -9.44 -17.95 11.87
N GLU A 171 -10.22 -18.09 12.93
CA GLU A 171 -11.44 -17.34 13.09
C GLU A 171 -11.10 -15.84 12.94
N CYS A 172 -11.40 -15.27 11.78
CA CYS A 172 -12.02 -13.96 11.81
C CYS A 172 -13.47 -14.20 12.22
N THR A 173 -13.75 -14.30 13.51
CA THR A 173 -15.10 -14.05 14.01
C THR A 173 -15.48 -12.63 13.57
N VAL A 174 -16.22 -12.52 12.47
CA VAL A 174 -17.29 -11.53 12.42
C VAL A 174 -18.34 -12.12 13.35
N ALA A 175 -18.40 -11.63 14.58
CA ALA A 175 -19.41 -12.04 15.53
C ALA A 175 -20.79 -11.75 14.93
N ALA A 176 -21.45 -12.77 14.41
CA ALA A 176 -22.83 -12.70 13.93
C ALA A 176 -23.60 -13.94 14.39
N ARG A 177 -23.80 -14.06 15.71
CA ARG A 177 -25.07 -14.43 16.37
C ARG A 177 -24.89 -14.74 17.87
N ALA A 178 -25.37 -13.83 18.73
CA ALA A 178 -26.33 -14.16 19.79
C ALA A 178 -27.11 -12.88 20.19
N PRO A 179 -28.44 -12.95 20.44
CA PRO A 179 -29.31 -11.79 20.60
C PRO A 179 -29.53 -11.45 22.08
N TRP A 180 -29.02 -10.30 22.56
CA TRP A 180 -29.51 -9.64 23.79
C TRP A 180 -29.45 -8.12 23.64
N ILE A 181 -30.65 -7.60 23.34
CA ILE A 181 -31.30 -6.32 23.65
C ILE A 181 -30.59 -5.28 24.59
N TYR A 182 -30.75 -3.99 24.17
CA TYR A 182 -30.62 -2.67 24.83
C TYR A 182 -29.28 -1.87 24.79
N GLN A 183 -29.28 -0.86 23.88
CA GLN A 183 -28.93 0.56 24.10
C GLN A 183 -27.50 0.97 24.53
N VAL A 184 -26.62 1.18 23.54
CA VAL A 184 -25.60 2.27 23.47
C VAL A 184 -25.23 2.50 21.99
N PRO A 185 -25.18 3.73 21.43
CA PRO A 185 -24.69 3.94 20.07
C PRO A 185 -23.18 4.24 20.08
N GLN A 186 -22.37 3.28 19.66
CA GLN A 186 -20.95 3.41 19.34
C GLN A 186 -20.69 2.70 18.00
N PRO A 187 -20.08 3.32 16.97
CA PRO A 187 -19.56 2.59 15.84
C PRO A 187 -18.06 2.36 16.06
N ALA A 188 -17.71 1.22 16.67
CA ALA A 188 -16.37 0.67 16.59
C ALA A 188 -16.17 0.07 15.20
N PHE A 189 -15.62 0.85 14.26
CA PHE A 189 -15.08 0.29 13.02
C PHE A 189 -13.70 -0.29 13.31
N ILE A 190 -13.57 -1.60 13.11
CA ILE A 190 -12.32 -2.34 13.15
C ILE A 190 -11.46 -1.86 11.98
N THR A 191 -10.58 -0.88 12.21
CA THR A 191 -9.57 -0.44 11.23
C THR A 191 -8.18 -0.85 11.71
N SER A 192 -7.84 -2.10 11.46
CA SER A 192 -6.45 -2.55 11.32
C SER A 192 -6.43 -3.88 10.57
N PHE A 193 -6.25 -3.84 9.25
CA PHE A 193 -5.62 -4.96 8.54
C PHE A 193 -4.11 -4.73 8.60
N GLN A 194 -3.54 -4.87 9.79
CA GLN A 194 -2.12 -5.16 9.92
C GLN A 194 -2.00 -6.69 9.72
N VAL A 195 -1.65 -7.12 8.51
CA VAL A 195 -1.03 -8.45 8.36
C VAL A 195 0.40 -8.31 8.82
N GLN A 196 0.59 -8.19 10.14
CA GLN A 196 1.91 -8.17 10.76
C GLN A 196 2.30 -9.58 11.19
N TYR A 197 2.45 -10.47 10.21
CA TYR A 197 3.32 -11.65 10.28
C TYR A 197 3.74 -11.96 8.85
N ALA A 198 5.05 -12.03 8.59
CA ALA A 198 5.59 -12.64 7.38
C ALA A 198 5.34 -14.16 7.46
N ASP A 199 4.10 -14.57 7.22
CA ASP A 199 3.68 -15.96 7.20
C ASP A 199 4.02 -16.54 5.81
N PRO A 200 4.75 -17.66 5.69
CA PRO A 200 5.01 -18.34 4.40
C PRO A 200 3.73 -18.59 3.56
N VAL A 201 2.56 -18.55 4.21
CA VAL A 201 1.21 -18.57 3.65
C VAL A 201 0.91 -17.45 2.64
N LEU A 202 1.14 -16.18 3.01
CA LEU A 202 0.86 -15.06 2.09
C LEU A 202 1.89 -15.04 0.96
N ALA A 203 3.09 -15.57 1.23
CA ALA A 203 4.14 -15.72 0.24
C ALA A 203 3.72 -16.66 -0.91
N ASP A 204 3.10 -17.80 -0.63
CA ASP A 204 2.65 -18.74 -1.68
C ASP A 204 1.61 -18.10 -2.62
N LEU A 205 0.61 -17.40 -2.08
CA LEU A 205 -0.41 -16.72 -2.90
C LEU A 205 0.13 -15.51 -3.65
N THR A 206 1.00 -14.72 -3.01
CA THR A 206 1.64 -13.56 -3.65
C THR A 206 2.59 -14.01 -4.75
N GLU A 207 3.30 -15.13 -4.55
CA GLU A 207 4.22 -15.67 -5.55
C GLU A 207 3.48 -16.21 -6.78
N LEU A 208 2.30 -16.82 -6.58
CA LEU A 208 1.37 -17.15 -7.67
C LEU A 208 0.94 -15.92 -8.48
N GLY A 209 0.98 -14.70 -7.93
CA GLY A 209 0.75 -13.47 -8.70
C GLY A 209 1.96 -12.98 -9.50
N ARG A 210 3.17 -13.47 -9.21
CA ARG A 210 4.44 -12.85 -9.66
C ARG A 210 5.30 -13.75 -10.54
N THR A 211 5.17 -15.07 -10.41
CA THR A 211 6.05 -16.03 -11.08
C THR A 211 5.27 -16.94 -12.03
N PRO A 212 5.61 -16.95 -13.34
CA PRO A 212 4.85 -17.68 -14.35
C PRO A 212 5.23 -19.17 -14.37
N VAL A 213 4.81 -19.86 -13.31
CA VAL A 213 4.91 -21.31 -13.15
C VAL A 213 3.52 -21.86 -12.90
N ALA A 214 3.15 -22.93 -13.62
CA ALA A 214 1.92 -23.66 -13.39
C ALA A 214 2.09 -24.66 -12.25
N VAL A 215 1.31 -24.49 -11.18
CA VAL A 215 1.34 -25.28 -9.97
C VAL A 215 0.17 -26.25 -9.95
N ILE A 216 0.45 -27.55 -9.93
CA ILE A 216 -0.53 -28.63 -9.84
C ILE A 216 -0.64 -29.06 -8.38
N THR A 217 -1.85 -28.94 -7.81
CA THR A 217 -2.14 -29.23 -6.39
C THR A 217 -3.49 -29.87 -6.22
N SER A 218 -3.82 -30.41 -5.04
CA SER A 218 -5.20 -30.82 -4.70
C SER A 218 -5.96 -29.71 -3.99
N GLY A 219 -5.75 -28.46 -4.42
CA GLY A 219 -6.33 -27.27 -3.81
C GLY A 219 -5.49 -26.76 -2.63
N CYS A 220 -6.13 -26.12 -1.67
CA CYS A 220 -5.50 -25.74 -0.41
C CYS A 220 -5.83 -26.78 0.67
N LYS A 221 -4.94 -26.94 1.66
CA LYS A 221 -5.15 -27.87 2.79
C LYS A 221 -6.54 -27.66 3.39
N SER A 222 -7.23 -28.76 3.70
CA SER A 222 -8.70 -28.78 3.95
C SER A 222 -9.18 -27.92 5.12
N PHE A 223 -8.27 -27.55 6.02
CA PHE A 223 -8.59 -26.81 7.25
C PHE A 223 -8.49 -25.28 7.07
N LEU A 224 -8.39 -24.83 5.82
CA LEU A 224 -8.20 -23.45 5.38
C LEU A 224 -9.46 -22.87 4.73
N ASP A 225 -9.57 -21.54 4.68
CA ASP A 225 -10.69 -20.86 4.03
C ASP A 225 -10.53 -20.81 2.51
N ILE A 226 -11.14 -21.78 1.83
CA ILE A 226 -11.11 -21.93 0.37
C ILE A 226 -11.70 -20.72 -0.36
N ARG A 227 -12.76 -20.09 0.17
CA ARG A 227 -13.41 -18.96 -0.52
C ARG A 227 -12.50 -17.74 -0.52
N ARG A 228 -11.92 -17.42 0.64
CA ARG A 228 -10.92 -16.33 0.74
C ARG A 228 -9.67 -16.62 -0.08
N THR A 229 -9.27 -17.89 -0.18
CA THR A 229 -8.14 -18.31 -1.04
C THR A 229 -8.37 -17.88 -2.49
N LEU A 230 -9.55 -18.20 -3.02
CA LEU A 230 -9.90 -17.91 -4.41
C LEU A 230 -9.99 -16.40 -4.65
N GLU A 231 -10.56 -15.63 -3.70
CA GLU A 231 -10.62 -14.16 -3.77
C GLU A 231 -9.22 -13.52 -3.82
N VAL A 232 -8.26 -14.03 -3.02
CA VAL A 232 -6.88 -13.54 -3.06
C VAL A 232 -6.19 -13.92 -4.37
N LEU A 233 -6.35 -15.15 -4.85
CA LEU A 233 -5.75 -15.58 -6.12
C LEU A 233 -6.30 -14.79 -7.32
N GLU A 234 -7.60 -14.49 -7.32
CA GLU A 234 -8.22 -13.59 -8.30
C GLU A 234 -7.59 -12.19 -8.24
N THR A 235 -7.41 -11.64 -7.04
CA THR A 235 -6.74 -10.34 -6.83
C THR A 235 -5.28 -10.34 -7.31
N GLN A 236 -4.56 -11.45 -7.13
CA GLN A 236 -3.18 -11.61 -7.61
C GLN A 236 -3.09 -11.87 -9.13
N GLY A 237 -4.22 -11.97 -9.84
CA GLY A 237 -4.24 -12.27 -11.27
C GLY A 237 -3.77 -13.69 -11.61
N ALA A 238 -3.79 -14.60 -10.63
CA ALA A 238 -3.41 -16.00 -10.81
C ALA A 238 -4.62 -16.78 -11.36
N VAL A 239 -4.44 -17.49 -12.48
CA VAL A 239 -5.50 -18.30 -13.06
C VAL A 239 -5.73 -19.53 -12.19
N VAL A 240 -6.96 -19.81 -11.80
CA VAL A 240 -7.33 -21.02 -11.04
C VAL A 240 -8.27 -21.89 -11.87
N ALA A 241 -7.90 -23.15 -12.11
CA ALA A 241 -8.77 -24.10 -12.81
C ALA A 241 -8.68 -25.52 -12.24
N THR A 242 -9.84 -26.15 -12.04
CA THR A 242 -9.93 -27.53 -11.56
C THR A 242 -10.04 -28.51 -12.71
N PHE A 243 -9.28 -29.60 -12.67
CA PHE A 243 -9.40 -30.69 -13.63
C PHE A 243 -10.74 -31.38 -13.51
N ALA A 244 -11.37 -31.60 -14.66
CA ALA A 244 -12.69 -32.19 -14.72
C ALA A 244 -12.72 -33.66 -14.36
N ASP A 245 -11.58 -34.34 -14.52
CA ASP A 245 -11.37 -35.74 -14.15
C ASP A 245 -12.51 -36.70 -14.54
N GLY A 246 -13.13 -36.44 -15.70
CA GLY A 246 -14.24 -37.22 -16.26
C GLY A 246 -15.64 -36.76 -15.83
N ARG A 247 -15.76 -35.85 -14.87
CA ARG A 247 -17.02 -35.23 -14.43
C ARG A 247 -17.49 -34.17 -15.42
N LYS A 248 -18.82 -33.97 -15.49
CA LYS A 248 -19.49 -33.01 -16.38
C LYS A 248 -20.17 -31.92 -15.56
N GLY A 249 -20.20 -30.71 -16.10
CA GLY A 249 -20.85 -29.55 -15.47
C GLY A 249 -19.89 -28.79 -14.55
N PRO A 250 -20.43 -27.90 -13.69
CA PRO A 250 -19.65 -27.17 -12.70
C PRO A 250 -19.00 -28.11 -11.68
N ILE A 251 -17.72 -27.89 -11.39
CA ILE A 251 -16.91 -28.77 -10.53
C ILE A 251 -16.41 -27.96 -9.33
N ASP A 252 -16.53 -28.55 -8.15
CA ASP A 252 -16.02 -27.95 -6.93
C ASP A 252 -14.49 -27.87 -6.93
N PHE A 253 -13.98 -26.79 -6.37
CA PHE A 253 -12.59 -26.69 -5.98
C PHE A 253 -12.28 -27.79 -4.95
N PRO A 254 -11.21 -28.58 -5.11
CA PRO A 254 -10.89 -29.65 -4.18
C PRO A 254 -10.39 -29.10 -2.84
N ALA A 255 -10.83 -29.70 -1.74
CA ALA A 255 -10.36 -29.37 -0.40
C ALA A 255 -9.37 -30.42 0.08
N PHE A 256 -8.27 -30.62 -0.65
CA PHE A 256 -7.13 -31.49 -0.31
C PHE A 256 -7.50 -32.96 0.00
N PHE A 257 -7.94 -33.29 1.22
CA PHE A 257 -8.40 -34.63 1.59
C PHE A 257 -9.76 -35.02 0.99
N THR A 258 -10.55 -34.06 0.51
CA THR A 258 -11.85 -34.31 -0.12
C THR A 258 -11.86 -33.80 -1.56
N ARG A 259 -12.57 -34.52 -2.42
CA ARG A 259 -12.73 -34.17 -3.83
C ARG A 259 -13.52 -32.89 -4.03
N ASP A 260 -14.53 -32.70 -3.19
CA ASP A 260 -15.48 -31.60 -3.28
C ASP A 260 -15.42 -30.80 -1.97
N SER A 261 -15.35 -29.47 -2.09
CA SER A 261 -15.28 -28.54 -0.97
C SER A 261 -16.65 -27.94 -0.60
N GLY A 262 -17.63 -28.02 -1.49
CA GLY A 262 -18.85 -27.21 -1.46
C GLY A 262 -18.69 -25.83 -2.12
N ILE A 263 -17.51 -25.50 -2.66
CA ILE A 263 -17.21 -24.24 -3.33
C ILE A 263 -16.83 -24.52 -4.79
N GLN A 264 -17.52 -23.85 -5.71
CA GLN A 264 -17.32 -24.02 -7.15
C GLN A 264 -15.96 -23.49 -7.60
N SER A 265 -15.29 -24.24 -8.47
CA SER A 265 -14.02 -23.82 -9.07
C SER A 265 -14.24 -22.67 -10.07
N PRO A 266 -13.39 -21.63 -10.09
CA PRO A 266 -13.53 -20.50 -11.02
C PRO A 266 -13.53 -20.90 -12.50
N ARG A 267 -12.69 -21.89 -12.84
CA ARG A 267 -12.65 -22.54 -14.16
C ARG A 267 -12.56 -24.05 -14.00
N THR A 268 -12.97 -24.74 -15.05
CA THR A 268 -12.75 -26.18 -15.21
C THR A 268 -11.89 -26.40 -16.45
N VAL A 269 -10.91 -27.31 -16.36
CA VAL A 269 -10.12 -27.79 -17.50
C VAL A 269 -10.38 -29.28 -17.69
N HIS A 270 -10.59 -29.71 -18.93
CA HIS A 270 -11.05 -31.06 -19.22
C HIS A 270 -9.94 -32.11 -19.14
N ASP A 271 -8.77 -31.79 -19.71
CA ASP A 271 -7.65 -32.71 -19.82
C ASP A 271 -6.30 -31.98 -19.75
N GLU A 272 -5.22 -32.77 -19.74
CA GLU A 272 -3.85 -32.26 -19.63
C GLU A 272 -3.41 -31.47 -20.87
N ALA A 273 -4.01 -31.73 -22.04
CA ALA A 273 -3.74 -31.00 -23.27
C ALA A 273 -4.32 -29.58 -23.23
N GLU A 274 -5.53 -29.40 -22.69
CA GLU A 274 -6.12 -28.09 -22.46
C GLU A 274 -5.30 -27.27 -21.45
N ALA A 275 -4.90 -27.89 -20.34
CA ALA A 275 -4.03 -27.24 -19.36
C ALA A 275 -2.70 -26.79 -19.98
N ALA A 276 -2.07 -27.64 -20.80
CA ALA A 276 -0.85 -27.30 -21.53
C ALA A 276 -1.06 -26.15 -22.53
N ALA A 277 -2.20 -26.10 -23.23
CA ALA A 277 -2.54 -25.01 -24.14
C ALA A 277 -2.67 -23.67 -23.42
N ILE A 278 -3.23 -23.66 -22.19
CA ILE A 278 -3.31 -22.46 -21.35
C ILE A 278 -1.90 -21.97 -20.97
N ILE A 279 -1.01 -22.88 -20.53
CA ILE A 279 0.39 -22.53 -20.20
C ILE A 279 1.13 -21.99 -21.44
N TYR A 280 0.95 -22.64 -22.59
CA TYR A 280 1.55 -22.23 -23.85
C TYR A 280 1.05 -20.83 -24.27
N ALA A 281 -0.24 -20.57 -24.20
CA ALA A 281 -0.82 -19.26 -24.49
C ALA A 281 -0.30 -18.18 -23.53
N GLN A 282 -0.26 -18.47 -22.22
CA GLN A 282 0.27 -17.57 -21.21
C GLN A 282 1.73 -17.18 -21.50
N THR A 283 2.57 -18.17 -21.84
CA THR A 283 3.98 -17.95 -22.19
C THR A 283 4.11 -17.02 -23.40
N ASN A 284 3.32 -17.26 -24.45
CA ASN A 284 3.39 -16.47 -25.69
C ASN A 284 2.83 -15.05 -25.54
N LEU A 285 1.84 -14.86 -24.64
CA LEU A 285 1.27 -13.56 -24.30
C LEU A 285 2.11 -12.79 -23.27
N GLN A 286 3.21 -13.36 -22.78
CA GLN A 286 4.12 -12.76 -21.81
C GLN A 286 3.42 -12.33 -20.49
N ILE A 287 2.41 -13.10 -20.08
CA ILE A 287 1.74 -12.89 -18.80
C ILE A 287 2.63 -13.45 -17.69
N SER A 288 2.92 -12.64 -16.68
CA SER A 288 3.89 -12.95 -15.62
C SER A 288 3.30 -13.64 -14.38
N SER A 289 1.97 -13.75 -14.26
CA SER A 289 1.35 -14.47 -13.13
C SER A 289 1.50 -15.99 -13.28
N GLY A 290 1.37 -16.72 -12.18
CA GLY A 290 1.31 -18.18 -12.18
C GLY A 290 -0.08 -18.72 -12.53
N ILE A 291 -0.16 -20.04 -12.70
CA ILE A 291 -1.43 -20.76 -12.89
C ILE A 291 -1.56 -21.80 -11.79
N LEU A 292 -2.69 -21.83 -11.09
CA LEU A 292 -3.05 -22.90 -10.18
C LEU A 292 -3.98 -23.89 -10.89
N PHE A 293 -3.46 -25.07 -11.19
CA PHE A 293 -4.30 -26.19 -11.61
C PHE A 293 -4.60 -27.09 -10.42
N THR A 294 -5.89 -27.23 -10.11
CA THR A 294 -6.35 -28.07 -9.01
C THR A 294 -6.79 -29.43 -9.50
N ASN A 295 -6.25 -30.47 -8.90
CA ASN A 295 -6.46 -31.86 -9.23
C ASN A 295 -7.10 -32.57 -8.02
N PRO A 296 -8.39 -32.92 -8.11
CA PRO A 296 -9.10 -33.60 -7.05
C PRO A 296 -8.38 -34.89 -6.63
N VAL A 297 -8.35 -35.17 -5.32
CA VAL A 297 -7.81 -36.43 -4.78
C VAL A 297 -8.50 -37.64 -5.46
N PRO A 298 -7.80 -38.76 -5.72
CA PRO A 298 -8.42 -39.93 -6.31
C PRO A 298 -9.63 -40.41 -5.51
N GLU A 299 -10.71 -40.79 -6.20
CA GLU A 299 -11.99 -41.19 -5.58
C GLU A 299 -11.84 -42.22 -4.47
N LYS A 300 -11.08 -43.29 -4.72
CA LYS A 300 -10.79 -44.36 -3.74
C LYS A 300 -10.04 -43.91 -2.48
N HIS A 301 -9.45 -42.72 -2.48
CA HIS A 301 -8.71 -42.16 -1.35
C HIS A 301 -9.36 -40.88 -0.80
N SER A 302 -10.50 -40.43 -1.36
CA SER A 302 -11.20 -39.26 -0.87
C SER A 302 -11.89 -39.57 0.46
N PHE A 303 -11.80 -38.65 1.41
CA PHE A 303 -12.71 -38.67 2.55
C PHE A 303 -14.12 -38.24 2.14
N LEU A 304 -15.11 -38.66 2.92
CA LEU A 304 -16.43 -38.03 2.90
C LEU A 304 -16.30 -36.64 3.54
N LYS A 305 -16.89 -35.61 2.91
CA LYS A 305 -16.79 -34.22 3.39
C LYS A 305 -17.25 -34.05 4.85
N PRO A 306 -18.42 -34.57 5.27
CA PRO A 306 -18.85 -34.43 6.67
C PRO A 306 -17.91 -35.11 7.68
N GLU A 307 -17.30 -36.22 7.30
CA GLU A 307 -16.34 -36.95 8.14
C GLU A 307 -15.06 -36.14 8.32
N MET A 308 -14.49 -35.63 7.23
CA MET A 308 -13.27 -34.82 7.29
C MET A 308 -13.50 -33.50 8.03
N ASP A 309 -14.66 -32.87 7.84
CA ASP A 309 -15.02 -31.64 8.53
C ASP A 309 -15.11 -31.83 10.04
N ALA A 310 -15.66 -32.96 10.50
CA ALA A 310 -15.69 -33.29 11.92
C ALA A 310 -14.27 -33.50 12.50
N ILE A 311 -13.40 -34.17 11.76
CA ILE A 311 -12.00 -34.38 12.14
C ILE A 311 -11.25 -33.05 12.23
N ILE A 312 -11.43 -32.17 11.24
CA ILE A 312 -10.80 -30.84 11.21
C ILE A 312 -11.32 -29.99 12.36
N ALA A 313 -12.64 -29.89 12.53
CA ALA A 313 -13.25 -29.11 13.61
C ALA A 313 -12.70 -29.52 14.97
N LYS A 314 -12.57 -30.83 15.22
CA LYS A 314 -11.98 -31.34 16.47
C LYS A 314 -10.48 -31.02 16.59
N ALA A 315 -9.72 -31.11 15.51
CA ALA A 315 -8.29 -30.78 15.52
C ALA A 315 -8.03 -29.29 15.82
N VAL A 316 -8.88 -28.39 15.31
CA VAL A 316 -8.82 -26.95 15.58
C VAL A 316 -9.27 -26.60 16.99
N GLU A 317 -10.35 -27.22 17.46
CA GLU A 317 -10.80 -27.07 18.85
C GLU A 317 -9.68 -27.44 19.83
N LEU A 318 -8.96 -28.53 19.58
CA LEU A 318 -7.83 -28.96 20.40
C LEU A 318 -6.65 -27.98 20.34
N SER A 319 -6.35 -27.39 19.18
CA SER A 319 -5.26 -26.41 19.09
C SER A 319 -5.56 -25.13 19.88
N HIS A 320 -6.82 -24.70 19.89
CA HIS A 320 -7.27 -23.57 20.70
C HIS A 320 -7.21 -23.87 22.20
N LEU A 321 -7.65 -25.07 22.63
CA LEU A 321 -7.62 -25.49 24.04
C LEU A 321 -6.19 -25.61 24.59
N GLU A 322 -5.23 -26.04 23.76
CA GLU A 322 -3.83 -26.21 24.13
C GLU A 322 -2.97 -24.95 23.90
N GLY A 323 -3.58 -23.83 23.45
CA GLY A 323 -2.91 -22.54 23.29
C GLY A 323 -1.83 -22.51 22.19
N VAL A 324 -1.96 -23.36 21.15
CA VAL A 324 -1.00 -23.43 20.06
C VAL A 324 -1.33 -22.36 19.01
N HIS A 325 -0.41 -21.42 18.79
CA HIS A 325 -0.60 -20.28 17.88
C HIS A 325 0.59 -20.10 16.91
N GLY A 326 0.41 -19.26 15.89
CA GLY A 326 1.47 -18.88 14.95
C GLY A 326 1.97 -20.06 14.08
N SER A 327 3.27 -20.10 13.79
CA SER A 327 3.90 -21.10 12.91
C SER A 327 3.77 -22.55 13.40
N ASP A 328 3.47 -22.74 14.69
CA ASP A 328 3.36 -24.05 15.32
C ASP A 328 1.95 -24.66 15.17
N ASN A 329 0.93 -23.86 14.80
CA ASN A 329 -0.45 -24.32 14.67
C ASN A 329 -0.64 -25.32 13.51
N THR A 330 -0.06 -25.04 12.34
CA THR A 330 -0.21 -25.90 11.15
C THR A 330 0.36 -27.31 11.35
N PRO A 331 1.60 -27.49 11.84
CA PRO A 331 2.12 -28.82 12.18
C PRO A 331 1.28 -29.54 13.24
N TYR A 332 0.78 -28.80 14.23
CA TYR A 332 -0.06 -29.36 15.29
C TYR A 332 -1.40 -29.89 14.76
N VAL A 333 -2.12 -29.09 13.97
CA VAL A 333 -3.43 -29.47 13.39
C VAL A 333 -3.28 -30.66 12.46
N LEU A 334 -2.22 -30.71 11.64
CA LEU A 334 -1.94 -31.87 10.79
C LEU A 334 -1.62 -33.13 11.60
N ALA A 335 -0.90 -33.01 12.72
CA ALA A 335 -0.66 -34.12 13.64
C ALA A 335 -1.95 -34.64 14.28
N LYS A 336 -2.85 -33.72 14.71
CA LYS A 336 -4.17 -34.09 15.24
C LYS A 336 -5.10 -34.70 14.21
N ILE A 337 -5.11 -34.20 12.97
CA ILE A 337 -5.83 -34.82 11.85
C ILE A 337 -5.33 -36.27 11.61
N LYS A 338 -4.01 -36.50 11.68
CA LYS A 338 -3.45 -37.85 11.58
C LYS A 338 -3.95 -38.77 12.70
N GLU A 339 -3.93 -38.30 13.94
CA GLU A 339 -4.41 -39.03 15.10
C GLU A 339 -5.90 -39.38 14.97
N LEU A 340 -6.74 -38.36 14.75
CA LEU A 340 -8.20 -38.47 14.68
C LEU A 340 -8.71 -39.26 13.47
N SER A 341 -7.96 -39.28 12.36
CA SER A 341 -8.31 -40.09 11.19
C SER A 341 -7.83 -41.55 11.26
N GLY A 342 -7.12 -41.94 12.32
CA GLY A 342 -6.49 -43.26 12.44
C GLY A 342 -5.39 -43.48 11.41
N GLY A 343 -4.70 -42.42 10.97
CA GLY A 343 -3.64 -42.47 9.96
C GLY A 343 -4.11 -42.46 8.49
N ARG A 344 -5.43 -42.53 8.22
CA ARG A 344 -5.98 -42.47 6.85
C ARG A 344 -5.65 -41.16 6.13
N SER A 345 -5.49 -40.05 6.85
CA SER A 345 -5.08 -38.77 6.25
C SER A 345 -3.70 -38.84 5.60
N VAL A 346 -2.76 -39.62 6.16
CA VAL A 346 -1.42 -39.80 5.59
C VAL A 346 -1.46 -40.63 4.31
N VAL A 347 -2.29 -41.68 4.28
CA VAL A 347 -2.53 -42.50 3.07
C VAL A 347 -3.11 -41.62 1.95
N THR A 348 -4.09 -40.79 2.29
CA THR A 348 -4.73 -39.86 1.37
C THR A 348 -3.76 -38.79 0.86
N ASN A 349 -2.96 -38.20 1.76
CA ASN A 349 -1.94 -37.21 1.42
C ASN A 349 -0.87 -37.79 0.48
N ARG A 350 -0.46 -39.04 0.70
CA ARG A 350 0.46 -39.72 -0.24
C ARG A 350 -0.19 -39.88 -1.61
N ALA A 351 -1.42 -40.40 -1.65
CA ALA A 351 -2.11 -40.66 -2.91
C ALA A 351 -2.38 -39.39 -3.73
N LEU A 352 -2.76 -38.28 -3.08
CA LEU A 352 -3.02 -37.02 -3.77
C LEU A 352 -1.73 -36.42 -4.35
N VAL A 353 -0.61 -36.48 -3.61
CA VAL A 353 0.69 -35.96 -4.08
C VAL A 353 1.18 -36.76 -5.28
N GLU A 354 1.12 -38.09 -5.20
CA GLU A 354 1.48 -38.97 -6.33
C GLU A 354 0.62 -38.66 -7.57
N TYR A 355 -0.68 -38.45 -7.37
CA TYR A 355 -1.61 -38.12 -8.46
C TYR A 355 -1.36 -36.74 -9.06
N ASN A 356 -0.99 -35.75 -8.26
CA ASN A 356 -0.62 -34.41 -8.72
C ASN A 356 0.68 -34.43 -9.51
N VAL A 357 1.68 -35.20 -9.08
CA VAL A 357 2.95 -35.36 -9.80
C VAL A 357 2.75 -36.07 -11.14
N GLU A 358 1.93 -37.13 -11.17
CA GLU A 358 1.56 -37.81 -12.41
C GLU A 358 0.87 -36.82 -13.39
N ARG A 359 -0.13 -36.08 -12.92
CA ARG A 359 -0.87 -35.10 -13.73
C ARG A 359 0.01 -33.95 -14.19
N GLY A 360 0.82 -33.38 -13.32
CA GLY A 360 1.78 -32.33 -13.68
C GLY A 360 2.78 -32.80 -14.75
N THR A 361 3.21 -34.06 -14.68
CA THR A 361 4.08 -34.65 -15.70
C THR A 361 3.39 -34.76 -17.06
N LYS A 362 2.14 -35.24 -17.09
CA LYS A 362 1.35 -35.31 -18.32
C LYS A 362 1.13 -33.93 -18.94
N VAL A 363 0.84 -32.91 -18.13
CA VAL A 363 0.75 -31.51 -18.58
C VAL A 363 2.07 -31.01 -19.18
N ALA A 364 3.20 -31.29 -18.52
CA ALA A 364 4.52 -30.91 -19.04
C ALA A 364 4.83 -31.60 -20.38
N VAL A 365 4.45 -32.87 -20.54
CA VAL A 365 4.60 -33.62 -21.81
C VAL A 365 3.76 -33.01 -22.93
N GLU A 366 2.50 -32.67 -22.67
CA GLU A 366 1.65 -32.00 -23.68
C GLU A 366 2.18 -30.61 -24.03
N LEU A 367 2.70 -29.86 -23.05
CA LEU A 367 3.32 -28.55 -23.28
C LEU A 367 4.56 -28.67 -24.19
N ALA A 368 5.41 -29.67 -23.96
CA ALA A 368 6.59 -29.92 -24.80
C ALA A 368 6.20 -30.27 -26.27
N LYS A 369 5.06 -30.93 -26.49
CA LYS A 369 4.54 -31.18 -27.85
C LYS A 369 4.12 -29.88 -28.56
N LEU A 370 3.45 -28.98 -27.84
CA LEU A 370 3.06 -27.67 -28.36
C LEU A 370 4.27 -26.79 -28.69
N GLU A 371 5.28 -26.78 -27.83
CA GLU A 371 6.51 -25.99 -28.01
C GLU A 371 7.41 -26.51 -29.13
N SER A 372 7.39 -27.82 -29.41
CA SER A 372 8.15 -28.43 -30.51
C SER A 372 7.45 -28.33 -31.88
N GLY A 373 6.32 -27.63 -31.97
CA GLY A 373 5.59 -27.41 -33.23
C GLY A 373 4.87 -28.66 -33.77
N ARG A 374 4.78 -29.75 -32.98
CA ARG A 374 3.97 -30.93 -33.31
C ARG A 374 2.54 -30.71 -32.83
N GLY A 375 1.86 -29.78 -33.50
CA GLY A 375 0.45 -29.49 -33.27
C GLY A 375 -0.42 -30.73 -33.52
N ALA A 376 -1.39 -30.90 -32.61
CA ALA A 376 -2.40 -31.94 -32.62
C ALA A 376 -3.01 -32.22 -34.00
N ASP A 377 -3.27 -33.50 -34.24
CA ASP A 377 -4.06 -34.02 -35.34
C ASP A 377 -5.44 -33.33 -35.40
N GLY A 378 -5.61 -32.44 -36.38
CA GLY A 378 -6.79 -32.19 -37.20
C GLY A 378 -8.19 -31.89 -36.61
N SER A 379 -8.49 -32.10 -35.32
CA SER A 379 -9.89 -32.32 -34.91
C SER A 379 -10.48 -31.44 -33.80
N ARG A 380 -9.80 -30.43 -33.26
CA ARG A 380 -10.41 -29.57 -32.21
C ARG A 380 -10.13 -28.09 -32.45
N ARG A 381 -11.02 -27.45 -33.23
CA ARG A 381 -11.13 -25.99 -33.29
C ARG A 381 -11.80 -25.47 -32.01
N MET A 382 -11.29 -24.37 -31.46
CA MET A 382 -11.99 -23.61 -30.41
C MET A 382 -13.37 -23.16 -30.92
N PRO A 383 -14.42 -23.12 -30.07
CA PRO A 383 -15.72 -22.63 -30.49
C PRO A 383 -15.65 -21.12 -30.71
N VAL A 384 -15.86 -20.70 -31.95
CA VAL A 384 -16.06 -19.30 -32.31
C VAL A 384 -17.51 -18.92 -31.98
N ILE A 385 -17.68 -17.85 -31.20
CA ILE A 385 -18.98 -17.23 -30.94
C ILE A 385 -19.50 -16.65 -32.26
N ASN A 386 -20.56 -17.26 -32.80
CA ASN A 386 -21.28 -16.79 -33.97
C ASN A 386 -22.06 -15.51 -33.65
N GLY A 387 -21.69 -14.39 -34.27
CA GLY A 387 -22.51 -13.20 -34.18
C GLY A 387 -21.87 -11.95 -34.78
N MET A 388 -21.64 -11.93 -36.09
CA MET A 388 -21.78 -10.70 -36.90
C MET A 388 -21.72 -11.06 -38.38
N LYS A 389 -22.83 -10.78 -39.08
CA LYS A 389 -22.98 -10.97 -40.51
C LYS A 389 -22.05 -10.04 -41.28
N GLN A 390 -21.45 -10.60 -42.32
CA GLN A 390 -20.71 -9.92 -43.38
C GLN A 390 -21.52 -8.79 -44.01
N ALA A 391 -20.82 -7.69 -44.29
CA ALA A 391 -20.97 -6.98 -45.56
C ALA A 391 -19.58 -6.89 -46.21
N ALA A 392 -19.41 -7.67 -47.28
CA ALA A 392 -18.36 -7.49 -48.28
C ALA A 392 -18.61 -6.14 -49.01
N THR A 393 -17.68 -5.45 -49.68
CA THR A 393 -16.66 -5.92 -50.62
C THR A 393 -15.80 -4.71 -51.05
N THR A 394 -14.68 -5.00 -51.73
CA THR A 394 -13.97 -4.22 -52.77
C THR A 394 -12.80 -3.28 -52.47
N SER A 395 -11.70 -3.65 -53.14
CA SER A 395 -10.64 -2.87 -53.81
C SER A 395 -9.55 -2.15 -53.01
N SER A 396 -8.39 -2.83 -52.99
CA SER A 396 -7.07 -2.34 -53.45
C SER A 396 -6.94 -0.86 -53.86
N SER A 397 -6.07 -0.12 -53.17
CA SER A 397 -4.94 0.63 -53.77
C SER A 397 -4.26 1.50 -52.71
N SER A 398 -2.94 1.47 -52.65
CA SER A 398 -2.09 2.49 -52.02
C SER A 398 -2.42 3.90 -52.52
N PRO A 399 -2.23 4.95 -51.68
CA PRO A 399 -1.26 6.00 -52.04
C PRO A 399 -0.50 6.52 -50.79
N GLN A 400 0.80 6.81 -50.87
CA GLN A 400 1.42 8.06 -51.35
C GLN A 400 0.97 9.35 -50.63
N SER A 401 1.99 10.06 -50.17
CA SER A 401 2.06 11.41 -49.64
C SER A 401 1.24 12.46 -50.39
N SER A 402 0.54 13.34 -49.67
CA SER A 402 0.60 14.80 -49.83
C SER A 402 -0.33 15.56 -48.87
N GLU A 403 0.24 16.64 -48.35
CA GLU A 403 -0.34 17.95 -48.08
C GLU A 403 -1.25 18.21 -46.87
N ALA A 404 -0.72 19.15 -46.09
CA ALA A 404 -1.32 19.83 -44.96
C ALA A 404 -2.49 20.70 -45.40
N ILE A 405 -3.58 20.62 -44.64
CA ILE A 405 -4.57 21.69 -44.54
C ILE A 405 -4.34 22.35 -43.19
N VAL A 406 -3.72 23.53 -43.25
CA VAL A 406 -3.58 24.46 -42.13
C VAL A 406 -4.95 25.09 -41.91
N GLU A 407 -5.73 24.55 -40.98
CA GLU A 407 -6.87 25.27 -40.42
C GLU A 407 -6.35 26.17 -39.30
N THR A 408 -6.42 27.47 -39.56
CA THR A 408 -5.90 28.55 -38.72
C THR A 408 -6.74 28.66 -37.45
N LEU A 409 -6.39 27.89 -36.43
CA LEU A 409 -6.89 28.13 -35.07
C LEU A 409 -6.23 29.39 -34.53
N SER A 410 -7.03 30.46 -34.55
CA SER A 410 -6.83 31.71 -33.84
C SER A 410 -6.16 31.46 -32.48
N ALA A 411 -5.01 32.10 -32.28
CA ALA A 411 -4.27 32.06 -31.03
C ALA A 411 -5.19 32.48 -29.87
N LYS A 412 -5.49 31.54 -28.97
CA LYS A 412 -6.00 31.88 -27.64
C LYS A 412 -5.01 32.86 -27.00
N PRO A 413 -5.48 33.93 -26.36
CA PRO A 413 -4.61 34.90 -25.71
C PRO A 413 -3.75 34.18 -24.68
N THR A 414 -2.44 34.44 -24.72
CA THR A 414 -1.49 34.01 -23.70
C THR A 414 -2.02 34.43 -22.32
N PRO A 415 -2.12 33.51 -21.33
CA PRO A 415 -2.46 33.89 -19.96
C PRO A 415 -1.44 34.93 -19.49
N LYS A 416 -1.92 36.05 -18.93
CA LYS A 416 -1.05 37.01 -18.26
C LYS A 416 -0.34 36.27 -17.13
N SER A 417 0.97 36.10 -17.23
CA SER A 417 1.78 35.46 -16.19
C SER A 417 1.61 36.21 -14.88
N VAL A 418 1.30 35.50 -13.80
CA VAL A 418 1.05 36.12 -12.50
C VAL A 418 2.37 36.49 -11.83
N GLU A 419 2.49 37.75 -11.42
CA GLU A 419 3.72 38.28 -10.82
C GLU A 419 3.78 38.06 -9.31
N GLU A 420 2.67 38.15 -8.57
CA GLU A 420 2.64 37.94 -7.12
C GLU A 420 1.39 37.16 -6.67
N VAL A 421 1.55 36.32 -5.66
CA VAL A 421 0.45 35.56 -5.02
C VAL A 421 0.48 35.72 -3.50
N ASP A 422 -0.62 35.41 -2.82
CA ASP A 422 -0.70 35.41 -1.35
C ASP A 422 -0.31 34.03 -0.80
N VAL A 423 -0.88 33.00 -1.40
CA VAL A 423 -0.84 31.61 -0.94
C VAL A 423 -0.32 30.72 -2.07
N LEU A 424 0.60 29.83 -1.72
CA LEU A 424 0.98 28.68 -2.55
C LEU A 424 0.32 27.44 -1.98
N VAL A 425 -0.24 26.58 -2.82
CA VAL A 425 -0.77 25.28 -2.40
C VAL A 425 -0.08 24.18 -3.17
N ALA A 426 0.74 23.37 -2.50
CA ALA A 426 1.39 22.19 -3.03
C ALA A 426 0.60 20.94 -2.60
N GLY A 427 -0.18 20.36 -3.52
CA GLY A 427 -0.97 19.18 -3.18
C GLY A 427 -1.63 18.50 -4.37
N SER A 428 -2.42 17.47 -4.10
CA SER A 428 -3.04 16.63 -5.11
C SER A 428 -4.12 17.38 -5.90
N LEU A 429 -4.06 17.25 -7.23
CA LEU A 429 -5.18 17.42 -8.14
C LEU A 429 -5.59 16.04 -8.64
N ALA A 430 -6.82 15.63 -8.29
CA ALA A 430 -7.35 14.33 -8.64
C ALA A 430 -8.65 14.45 -9.43
N ILE A 431 -9.01 13.35 -10.06
CA ILE A 431 -10.36 13.14 -10.58
C ILE A 431 -11.12 12.28 -9.57
N ASP A 432 -12.19 12.83 -9.02
CA ASP A 432 -13.07 12.14 -8.10
C ASP A 432 -14.22 11.50 -8.89
N LEU A 433 -14.49 10.23 -8.61
CA LEU A 433 -15.57 9.43 -9.16
C LEU A 433 -16.48 9.01 -8.02
N ALA A 434 -17.69 9.55 -7.95
CA ALA A 434 -18.69 9.16 -6.97
C ALA A 434 -19.70 8.22 -7.63
N CYS A 435 -19.72 6.97 -7.17
CA CYS A 435 -20.58 5.89 -7.61
C CYS A 435 -21.75 5.74 -6.63
N ASP A 436 -22.87 6.41 -6.92
CA ASP A 436 -24.07 6.37 -6.08
C ASP A 436 -24.94 5.16 -6.43
N PHE A 437 -25.13 4.24 -5.49
CA PHE A 437 -25.91 3.02 -5.71
C PHE A 437 -27.40 3.31 -5.99
N THR A 438 -27.93 2.69 -7.04
CA THR A 438 -29.32 2.83 -7.45
C THR A 438 -29.96 1.46 -7.67
N PRO A 439 -30.69 0.89 -6.69
CA PRO A 439 -31.32 -0.42 -6.84
C PRO A 439 -32.36 -0.41 -7.97
N SER A 440 -32.46 -1.53 -8.71
CA SER A 440 -33.43 -1.66 -9.81
C SER A 440 -34.87 -1.64 -9.30
N SER A 441 -35.77 -1.02 -10.07
CA SER A 441 -37.20 -0.91 -9.77
C SER A 441 -37.83 -2.28 -9.51
N GLY A 442 -37.96 -2.66 -8.24
CA GLY A 442 -38.41 -3.99 -7.79
C GLY A 442 -37.69 -4.52 -6.54
N GLY A 443 -36.49 -4.01 -6.22
CA GLY A 443 -35.69 -4.38 -5.05
C GLY A 443 -35.75 -3.36 -3.91
N GLY A 444 -36.96 -2.94 -3.52
CA GLY A 444 -37.21 -1.76 -2.68
C GLY A 444 -36.54 -1.69 -1.30
N ASP A 445 -35.93 -2.78 -0.82
CA ASP A 445 -35.29 -2.84 0.51
C ASP A 445 -33.75 -2.83 0.47
N GLN A 446 -33.11 -2.87 -0.72
CA GLN A 446 -31.65 -2.90 -0.79
C GLN A 446 -31.05 -1.49 -0.65
N ILE A 447 -30.52 -1.17 0.53
CA ILE A 447 -29.92 0.13 0.84
C ILE A 447 -28.48 0.23 0.35
N SER A 448 -27.72 -0.87 0.38
CA SER A 448 -26.28 -0.92 0.08
C SER A 448 -25.97 -1.78 -1.15
N PRO A 449 -24.90 -1.45 -1.93
CA PRO A 449 -24.42 -2.31 -3.00
C PRO A 449 -24.16 -3.73 -2.51
N ALA A 450 -24.57 -4.73 -3.29
CA ALA A 450 -24.22 -6.12 -3.04
C ALA A 450 -22.73 -6.33 -3.37
N LEU A 451 -21.97 -6.83 -2.41
CA LEU A 451 -20.56 -7.16 -2.63
C LEU A 451 -20.44 -8.32 -3.63
N TYR A 452 -19.33 -8.37 -4.36
CA TYR A 452 -18.99 -9.45 -5.31
C TYR A 452 -19.95 -9.57 -6.52
N THR A 453 -20.68 -8.50 -6.86
CA THR A 453 -21.49 -8.43 -8.08
C THR A 453 -21.51 -7.00 -8.64
N SER A 454 -22.01 -6.85 -9.88
CA SER A 454 -22.21 -5.53 -10.48
C SER A 454 -23.45 -4.87 -9.88
N ASN A 455 -23.27 -3.64 -9.42
CA ASN A 455 -24.32 -2.86 -8.81
C ASN A 455 -24.73 -1.74 -9.77
N PRO A 456 -26.03 -1.61 -10.12
CA PRO A 456 -26.47 -0.44 -10.87
C PRO A 456 -26.21 0.81 -10.03
N ALA A 457 -25.57 1.80 -10.63
CA ALA A 457 -25.16 3.03 -9.96
C ALA A 457 -25.16 4.22 -10.92
N VAL A 458 -25.32 5.41 -10.38
CA VAL A 458 -25.06 6.68 -11.07
C VAL A 458 -23.64 7.10 -10.75
N ILE A 459 -22.79 7.14 -11.77
CA ILE A 459 -21.39 7.57 -11.62
C ILE A 459 -21.29 9.03 -12.04
N SER A 460 -20.86 9.87 -11.11
CA SER A 460 -20.54 11.27 -11.35
C SER A 460 -19.04 11.49 -11.24
N ARG A 461 -18.54 12.48 -12.00
CA ARG A 461 -17.12 12.81 -12.08
C ARG A 461 -16.94 14.30 -11.75
N SER A 462 -15.99 14.62 -10.88
CA SER A 462 -15.61 15.99 -10.54
C SER A 462 -14.09 16.13 -10.36
N PRO A 463 -13.52 17.33 -10.53
CA PRO A 463 -12.19 17.60 -10.01
C PRO A 463 -12.21 17.51 -8.48
N GLY A 464 -11.11 17.04 -7.90
CA GLY A 464 -10.96 16.84 -6.47
C GLY A 464 -9.50 16.78 -6.05
N GLY A 465 -9.26 16.21 -4.87
CA GLY A 465 -7.96 16.20 -4.22
C GLY A 465 -7.83 17.31 -3.16
N VAL A 466 -7.10 16.99 -2.09
CA VAL A 466 -6.96 17.87 -0.92
C VAL A 466 -6.30 19.20 -1.29
N GLY A 467 -5.18 19.16 -2.03
CA GLY A 467 -4.55 20.37 -2.54
C GLY A 467 -5.50 21.25 -3.37
N TYR A 468 -6.27 20.65 -4.29
CA TYR A 468 -7.24 21.38 -5.10
C TYR A 468 -8.32 22.05 -4.25
N ASN A 469 -8.89 21.33 -3.27
CA ASN A 469 -9.93 21.85 -2.39
C ASN A 469 -9.43 23.04 -1.55
N VAL A 470 -8.22 22.93 -0.97
CA VAL A 470 -7.62 24.03 -0.19
C VAL A 470 -7.37 25.25 -1.09
N ALA A 471 -6.84 25.03 -2.30
CA ALA A 471 -6.57 26.10 -3.26
C ALA A 471 -7.86 26.83 -3.67
N LEU A 472 -8.94 26.07 -3.92
CA LEU A 472 -10.24 26.61 -4.31
C LEU A 472 -10.92 27.38 -3.18
N ALA A 473 -10.85 26.89 -1.94
CA ALA A 473 -11.39 27.61 -0.79
C ALA A 473 -10.66 28.94 -0.56
N SER A 474 -9.33 28.93 -0.70
CA SER A 474 -8.50 30.13 -0.58
C SER A 474 -8.81 31.16 -1.68
N SER A 475 -9.00 30.70 -2.93
CA SER A 475 -9.34 31.58 -4.05
C SER A 475 -10.74 32.17 -3.92
N TYR A 476 -11.72 31.39 -3.44
CA TYR A 476 -13.07 31.88 -3.16
C TYR A 476 -13.11 32.95 -2.07
N LEU A 477 -12.23 32.89 -1.07
CA LEU A 477 -12.09 33.97 -0.08
C LEU A 477 -11.38 35.22 -0.66
N GLY A 478 -10.80 35.12 -1.86
CA GLY A 478 -10.25 36.21 -2.64
C GLY A 478 -8.74 36.39 -2.55
N SER A 479 -8.00 35.41 -2.02
CA SER A 479 -6.54 35.42 -2.12
C SER A 479 -6.09 34.92 -3.50
N PRO A 480 -5.14 35.58 -4.17
CA PRO A 480 -4.42 35.00 -5.31
C PRO A 480 -3.63 33.76 -4.87
N VAL A 481 -3.87 32.63 -5.53
CA VAL A 481 -3.33 31.32 -5.19
C VAL A 481 -2.52 30.76 -6.35
N LEU A 482 -1.25 30.41 -6.10
CA LEU A 482 -0.49 29.55 -7.00
C LEU A 482 -0.72 28.08 -6.61
N PHE A 483 -1.41 27.32 -7.47
CA PHE A 483 -1.65 25.90 -7.24
C PHE A 483 -0.56 25.05 -7.90
N CYS A 484 0.18 24.33 -7.07
CA CYS A 484 1.28 23.46 -7.42
C CYS A 484 0.88 21.99 -7.31
N SER A 485 0.90 21.28 -8.43
CA SER A 485 0.49 19.88 -8.50
C SER A 485 1.16 19.15 -9.67
N VAL A 486 0.84 17.87 -9.85
CA VAL A 486 1.36 17.04 -10.95
C VAL A 486 0.22 16.23 -11.56
N VAL A 487 0.11 16.27 -12.88
CA VAL A 487 -0.82 15.43 -13.67
C VAL A 487 -0.07 14.71 -14.78
N ALA A 488 -0.62 13.60 -15.26
CA ALA A 488 -0.11 12.94 -16.45
C ALA A 488 -0.83 13.51 -17.69
N ASP A 489 -0.18 13.44 -18.86
CA ASP A 489 -0.81 13.73 -20.16
C ASP A 489 -1.73 12.57 -20.61
N ASP A 490 -2.67 12.21 -19.74
CA ASP A 490 -3.72 11.25 -19.97
C ASP A 490 -5.10 11.94 -20.03
N ILE A 491 -6.15 11.16 -20.29
CA ILE A 491 -7.53 11.70 -20.36
C ILE A 491 -7.93 12.34 -19.03
N SER A 492 -7.47 11.79 -17.90
CA SER A 492 -7.77 12.29 -16.58
C SER A 492 -7.10 13.63 -16.31
N GLY A 493 -5.82 13.78 -16.65
CA GLY A 493 -5.04 14.99 -16.46
C GLY A 493 -5.50 16.13 -17.34
N ARG A 494 -5.77 15.86 -18.63
CA ARG A 494 -6.35 16.87 -19.53
C ARG A 494 -7.70 17.36 -19.03
N SER A 495 -8.57 16.45 -18.57
CA SER A 495 -9.87 16.81 -17.99
C SER A 495 -9.73 17.61 -16.69
N ALA A 496 -8.75 17.27 -15.84
CA ALA A 496 -8.50 18.00 -14.60
C ALA A 496 -8.02 19.44 -14.88
N LEU A 497 -7.10 19.60 -15.84
CA LEU A 497 -6.63 20.91 -16.29
C LEU A 497 -7.76 21.75 -16.92
N THR A 498 -8.60 21.16 -17.78
CA THR A 498 -9.75 21.86 -18.34
C THR A 498 -10.75 22.29 -17.26
N SER A 499 -10.90 21.51 -16.18
CA SER A 499 -11.80 21.87 -15.07
C SER A 499 -11.28 23.04 -14.23
N LEU A 500 -9.97 23.34 -14.31
CA LEU A 500 -9.37 24.52 -13.68
C LEU A 500 -9.58 25.79 -14.51
N GLU A 501 -9.74 25.66 -15.84
CA GLU A 501 -10.03 26.79 -16.71
C GLU A 501 -11.39 27.42 -16.32
N GLY A 502 -11.33 28.59 -15.67
CA GLY A 502 -12.54 29.32 -15.24
C GLY A 502 -13.12 28.90 -13.88
N ALA A 503 -12.40 28.10 -13.08
CA ALA A 503 -12.84 27.72 -11.74
C ALA A 503 -12.94 28.93 -10.77
N ASP A 504 -11.90 29.77 -10.75
CA ASP A 504 -11.90 31.08 -10.09
C ASP A 504 -10.79 31.95 -10.69
N GLU A 505 -10.97 33.27 -10.73
CA GLU A 505 -9.97 34.21 -11.28
C GLU A 505 -8.69 34.29 -10.44
N ASN A 506 -8.79 33.96 -9.14
CA ASN A 506 -7.67 34.00 -8.20
C ASN A 506 -6.91 32.66 -8.13
N LEU A 507 -7.32 31.64 -8.90
CA LEU A 507 -6.67 30.33 -8.90
C LEU A 507 -5.75 30.18 -10.12
N HIS A 508 -4.44 30.13 -9.88
CA HIS A 508 -3.43 30.08 -10.94
C HIS A 508 -2.82 28.68 -11.07
N SER A 509 -2.98 28.07 -12.24
CA SER A 509 -2.56 26.69 -12.54
C SER A 509 -1.15 26.56 -13.14
N GLU A 510 -0.37 27.66 -13.19
CA GLU A 510 1.00 27.66 -13.72
C GLU A 510 1.95 26.74 -12.94
N GLY A 511 1.62 26.43 -11.68
CA GLY A 511 2.37 25.50 -10.83
C GLY A 511 2.07 24.02 -11.09
N ILE A 512 1.20 23.67 -12.05
CA ILE A 512 0.84 22.29 -12.32
C ILE A 512 1.76 21.72 -13.40
N GLN A 513 2.59 20.75 -13.01
CA GLN A 513 3.46 20.04 -13.93
C GLN A 513 2.68 18.96 -14.68
N THR A 514 2.81 18.93 -16.01
CA THR A 514 2.27 17.83 -16.82
C THR A 514 3.41 16.89 -17.23
N LEU A 515 3.30 15.62 -16.85
CA LEU A 515 4.27 14.58 -17.19
C LEU A 515 3.76 13.69 -18.32
N SER A 516 4.65 13.15 -19.15
CA SER A 516 4.25 12.19 -20.18
C SER A 516 3.63 10.95 -19.56
N ALA A 517 2.43 10.59 -19.99
CA ALA A 517 1.72 9.43 -19.47
C ALA A 517 2.47 8.12 -19.77
N THR A 518 2.64 7.29 -18.75
CA THR A 518 3.20 5.94 -18.85
C THR A 518 2.40 5.01 -17.93
N PRO A 519 2.54 3.67 -18.02
CA PRO A 519 1.84 2.78 -17.08
C PRO A 519 2.09 3.12 -15.61
N ASP A 520 3.27 3.66 -15.26
CA ASP A 520 3.64 4.03 -13.88
C ASP A 520 3.38 5.52 -13.55
N ILE A 521 2.94 6.33 -14.52
CA ILE A 521 2.66 7.76 -14.35
C ILE A 521 1.25 8.02 -14.89
N ARG A 522 0.28 8.07 -13.97
CA ARG A 522 -1.14 8.29 -14.25
C ARG A 522 -1.65 9.43 -13.38
N THR A 523 -2.57 10.23 -13.90
CA THR A 523 -3.18 11.30 -13.11
C THR A 523 -3.91 10.71 -11.91
N ALA A 524 -3.80 11.39 -10.77
CA ALA A 524 -4.40 10.96 -9.53
C ALA A 524 -5.93 10.80 -9.65
N GLN A 525 -6.45 9.75 -9.04
CA GLN A 525 -7.86 9.39 -9.10
C GLN A 525 -8.36 8.92 -7.74
N TYR A 526 -9.58 9.32 -7.41
CA TYR A 526 -10.29 8.90 -6.22
C TYR A 526 -11.65 8.34 -6.63
N ILE A 527 -12.01 7.18 -6.09
CA ILE A 527 -13.29 6.52 -6.35
C ILE A 527 -13.99 6.34 -5.01
N ALA A 528 -15.22 6.83 -4.90
CA ALA A 528 -16.11 6.64 -3.77
C ALA A 528 -17.33 5.83 -4.20
N ILE A 529 -17.69 4.82 -3.42
CA ILE A 529 -18.90 4.01 -3.61
C ILE A 529 -19.84 4.35 -2.45
N ASN A 530 -21.04 4.82 -2.79
CA ASN A 530 -22.02 5.28 -1.83
C ASN A 530 -23.28 4.39 -1.86
N ASP A 531 -23.97 4.32 -0.73
CA ASP A 531 -25.24 3.63 -0.61
C ASP A 531 -26.41 4.48 -1.19
N THR A 532 -27.65 3.98 -1.10
CA THR A 532 -28.85 4.72 -1.58
C THR A 532 -29.11 6.05 -0.88
N LYS A 533 -28.52 6.27 0.31
CA LYS A 533 -28.58 7.53 1.06
C LYS A 533 -27.40 8.45 0.76
N LYS A 534 -26.50 8.04 -0.15
CA LYS A 534 -25.21 8.68 -0.45
C LYS A 534 -24.21 8.59 0.70
N ASP A 535 -24.40 7.68 1.66
CA ASP A 535 -23.41 7.42 2.69
C ASP A 535 -22.23 6.65 2.08
N LEU A 536 -21.01 7.10 2.37
CA LEU A 536 -19.79 6.48 1.85
C LEU A 536 -19.63 5.06 2.41
N MET A 537 -19.55 4.08 1.52
CA MET A 537 -19.32 2.67 1.89
C MET A 537 -17.87 2.24 1.68
N LEU A 538 -17.26 2.63 0.57
CA LEU A 538 -15.88 2.31 0.23
C LEU A 538 -15.26 3.42 -0.59
N ALA A 539 -13.99 3.73 -0.35
CA ALA A 539 -13.23 4.61 -1.22
C ALA A 539 -11.85 4.03 -1.55
N MET A 540 -11.37 4.30 -2.76
CA MET A 540 -10.05 3.93 -3.24
C MET A 540 -9.37 5.15 -3.85
N ALA A 541 -8.08 5.34 -3.57
CA ALA A 541 -7.32 6.50 -4.05
C ALA A 541 -6.00 6.05 -4.68
N ASP A 542 -5.78 6.36 -5.96
CA ASP A 542 -4.47 6.30 -6.61
C ASP A 542 -3.90 7.71 -6.66
N MET A 543 -2.94 7.98 -5.78
CA MET A 543 -2.25 9.28 -5.67
C MET A 543 -0.75 9.15 -6.00
N SER A 544 -0.35 8.04 -6.61
CA SER A 544 1.06 7.63 -6.76
C SER A 544 1.92 8.62 -7.57
N ILE A 545 1.31 9.43 -8.44
CA ILE A 545 2.02 10.46 -9.21
C ILE A 545 2.68 11.55 -8.33
N LEU A 546 2.12 11.84 -7.15
CA LEU A 546 2.73 12.75 -6.17
C LEU A 546 3.85 12.10 -5.36
N GLU A 547 4.00 10.77 -5.47
CA GLU A 547 5.01 9.99 -4.75
C GLU A 547 6.25 9.71 -5.62
N LEU A 548 6.30 10.26 -6.83
CA LEU A 548 7.46 10.15 -7.72
C LEU A 548 8.71 10.78 -7.08
N PRO A 549 9.92 10.20 -7.31
CA PRO A 549 11.17 10.79 -6.87
C PRO A 549 11.40 12.20 -7.41
N ASN A 550 12.10 13.04 -6.65
CA ASN A 550 12.33 14.45 -6.99
C ASN A 550 13.05 14.62 -8.35
N GLU A 551 13.88 13.67 -8.77
CA GLU A 551 14.56 13.69 -10.07
C GLU A 551 13.57 13.54 -11.23
N LYS A 552 12.53 12.71 -11.05
CA LYS A 552 11.47 12.56 -12.05
C LYS A 552 10.57 13.79 -12.12
N LEU A 553 10.31 14.40 -10.96
CA LEU A 553 9.55 15.65 -10.87
C LEU A 553 10.35 16.86 -11.35
N LYS A 554 11.68 16.74 -11.47
CA LYS A 554 12.59 17.87 -11.71
C LYS A 554 12.27 19.04 -10.79
N PHE A 555 12.09 18.72 -9.51
CA PHE A 555 11.42 19.58 -8.53
C PHE A 555 11.96 21.02 -8.54
N ASP A 556 13.28 21.16 -8.43
CA ASP A 556 13.95 22.46 -8.35
C ASP A 556 13.90 23.24 -9.67
N GLU A 557 13.97 22.55 -10.80
CA GLU A 557 13.91 23.20 -12.12
C GLU A 557 12.51 23.78 -12.40
N PHE A 558 11.47 23.17 -11.83
CA PHE A 558 10.08 23.53 -12.13
C PHE A 558 9.48 24.52 -11.11
N TRP A 559 9.51 24.22 -9.81
CA TRP A 559 8.80 25.03 -8.80
C TRP A 559 9.63 26.16 -8.19
N GLU A 560 10.95 26.02 -8.04
CA GLU A 560 11.77 27.08 -7.44
C GLU A 560 11.68 28.42 -8.21
N PRO A 561 11.75 28.47 -9.55
CA PRO A 561 11.60 29.72 -10.31
C PRO A 561 10.23 30.38 -10.09
N LEU A 562 9.17 29.58 -9.96
CA LEU A 562 7.82 30.07 -9.74
C LEU A 562 7.68 30.70 -8.35
N ILE A 563 8.20 30.05 -7.30
CA ILE A 563 8.18 30.58 -5.93
C ILE A 563 8.98 31.88 -5.84
N ARG A 564 10.17 31.90 -6.44
CA ARG A 564 11.04 33.09 -6.48
C ARG A 564 10.35 34.28 -7.16
N ARG A 565 9.58 34.01 -8.22
CA ARG A 565 8.82 35.03 -8.96
C ARG A 565 7.63 35.52 -8.14
N THR A 566 6.78 34.59 -7.68
CA THR A 566 5.46 34.88 -7.11
C THR A 566 5.42 35.25 -5.63
N LYS A 567 6.50 34.97 -4.88
CA LYS A 567 6.72 35.41 -3.49
C LYS A 567 5.50 35.23 -2.55
N PRO A 568 4.95 34.01 -2.43
CA PRO A 568 3.86 33.74 -1.49
C PRO A 568 4.28 34.05 -0.05
N THR A 569 3.31 34.42 0.80
CA THR A 569 3.54 34.59 2.24
C THR A 569 3.31 33.30 3.02
N TRP A 570 2.35 32.50 2.54
CA TRP A 570 1.99 31.21 3.08
C TRP A 570 2.08 30.11 2.02
N SER A 571 2.47 28.92 2.46
CA SER A 571 2.45 27.69 1.69
C SER A 571 1.60 26.66 2.41
N VAL A 572 0.71 25.97 1.69
CA VAL A 572 0.03 24.77 2.16
C VAL A 572 0.66 23.56 1.48
N ILE A 573 1.03 22.55 2.26
CA ILE A 573 1.54 21.28 1.75
C ILE A 573 0.61 20.16 2.23
N ASP A 574 0.03 19.40 1.31
CA ASP A 574 -0.72 18.20 1.71
C ASP A 574 0.21 16.98 1.93
N THR A 575 -0.28 15.97 2.63
CA THR A 575 0.50 14.74 2.91
C THR A 575 0.44 13.69 1.80
N ASN A 576 -0.12 14.02 0.62
CA ASN A 576 -0.08 13.11 -0.53
C ASN A 576 1.32 12.97 -1.12
N TRP A 577 2.14 14.00 -1.01
CA TRP A 577 3.54 13.99 -1.42
C TRP A 577 4.36 12.90 -0.69
N SER A 578 5.40 12.40 -1.36
CA SER A 578 6.39 11.53 -0.70
C SER A 578 7.11 12.28 0.43
N PRO A 579 7.68 11.57 1.42
CA PRO A 579 8.50 12.20 2.47
C PRO A 579 9.63 13.06 1.90
N GLU A 580 10.25 12.60 0.81
CA GLU A 580 11.33 13.32 0.13
C GLU A 580 10.85 14.63 -0.51
N ALA A 581 9.71 14.60 -1.21
CA ALA A 581 9.11 15.78 -1.81
C ALA A 581 8.61 16.76 -0.74
N MET A 582 7.98 16.29 0.34
CA MET A 582 7.58 17.14 1.48
C MET A 582 8.80 17.81 2.12
N SER A 583 9.88 17.07 2.37
CA SER A 583 11.13 17.64 2.89
C SER A 583 11.67 18.75 1.98
N ARG A 584 11.57 18.57 0.66
CA ARG A 584 12.03 19.56 -0.31
C ARG A 584 11.12 20.79 -0.36
N TRP A 585 9.80 20.62 -0.37
CA TRP A 585 8.83 21.71 -0.24
C TRP A 585 9.08 22.55 1.02
N ILE A 586 9.24 21.89 2.17
CA ILE A 586 9.49 22.56 3.46
C ILE A 586 10.79 23.36 3.41
N SER A 587 11.88 22.74 2.92
CA SER A 587 13.18 23.39 2.82
C SER A 587 13.15 24.61 1.90
N LEU A 588 12.49 24.49 0.75
CA LEU A 588 12.37 25.55 -0.23
C LEU A 588 11.49 26.70 0.29
N CYS A 589 10.39 26.40 0.98
CA CYS A 589 9.54 27.42 1.58
C CYS A 589 10.29 28.19 2.69
N LYS A 590 11.01 27.48 3.57
CA LYS A 590 11.80 28.11 4.64
C LYS A 590 12.94 28.96 4.09
N SER A 591 13.63 28.56 3.01
CA SER A 591 14.70 29.37 2.41
C SER A 591 14.21 30.70 1.82
N HIS A 592 12.91 30.80 1.53
CA HIS A 592 12.25 32.02 1.07
C HIS A 592 11.46 32.75 2.18
N GLY A 593 11.54 32.30 3.43
CA GLY A 593 10.83 32.92 4.55
C GLY A 593 9.30 32.73 4.52
N ILE A 594 8.83 31.72 3.80
CA ILE A 594 7.40 31.42 3.63
C ILE A 594 6.92 30.60 4.82
N LYS A 595 5.77 30.96 5.41
CA LYS A 595 5.13 30.20 6.48
C LYS A 595 4.45 28.96 5.94
N ILE A 596 4.46 27.88 6.72
CA ILE A 596 4.05 26.57 6.23
C ILE A 596 2.87 26.04 7.04
N ALA A 597 1.75 25.81 6.36
CA ALA A 597 0.65 25.01 6.85
C ALA A 597 0.67 23.63 6.20
N VAL A 598 0.30 22.59 6.96
CA VAL A 598 0.18 21.23 6.44
C VAL A 598 -1.23 20.70 6.59
N GLU A 599 -1.75 20.06 5.54
CA GLU A 599 -3.03 19.36 5.55
C GLU A 599 -2.82 17.84 5.51
N PRO A 600 -3.07 17.14 6.63
CA PRO A 600 -3.13 15.69 6.65
C PRO A 600 -4.29 15.16 5.78
N VAL A 601 -4.04 14.08 5.05
CA VAL A 601 -5.00 13.51 4.08
C VAL A 601 -5.61 12.20 4.58
N SER A 602 -4.83 11.41 5.31
CA SER A 602 -5.25 10.16 5.94
C SER A 602 -4.26 9.76 7.02
N ALA A 603 -4.65 8.89 7.95
CA ALA A 603 -3.77 8.40 9.01
C ALA A 603 -2.41 7.85 8.49
N PRO A 604 -2.34 6.99 7.45
CA PRO A 604 -1.05 6.51 6.93
C PRO A 604 -0.21 7.56 6.24
N LYS A 605 -0.83 8.62 5.69
CA LYS A 605 -0.10 9.71 5.03
C LYS A 605 0.38 10.76 6.01
N ALA A 606 -0.40 11.02 7.07
CA ALA A 606 -0.03 11.93 8.15
C ALA A 606 1.23 11.45 8.91
N SER A 607 1.39 10.14 9.11
CA SER A 607 2.58 9.56 9.78
C SER A 607 3.88 9.74 8.99
N ARG A 608 3.80 10.01 7.67
CA ARG A 608 4.97 10.24 6.81
C ARG A 608 5.82 11.43 7.25
N LEU A 609 5.21 12.42 7.91
CA LEU A 609 5.92 13.56 8.49
C LEU A 609 6.99 13.14 9.50
N PHE A 610 6.83 11.99 10.15
CA PHE A 610 7.73 11.48 11.18
C PHE A 610 8.42 10.15 10.76
N SER A 611 8.31 9.75 9.49
CA SER A 611 8.89 8.50 8.98
C SER A 611 10.27 8.72 8.37
N GLN A 612 11.15 7.71 8.43
CA GLN A 612 12.51 7.76 7.85
C GLN A 612 12.46 7.74 6.31
N THR A 613 13.23 8.60 5.63
CA THR A 613 13.37 8.54 4.17
C THR A 613 14.40 7.48 3.78
N THR A 614 13.99 6.42 3.08
CA THR A 614 14.91 5.45 2.47
C THR A 614 15.41 5.98 1.12
N THR A 615 16.58 6.59 1.08
CA THR A 615 17.27 6.89 -0.20
C THR A 615 18.25 5.77 -0.54
N GLU A 616 17.86 4.85 -1.42
CA GLU A 616 18.80 3.97 -2.11
C GLU A 616 19.52 4.76 -3.22
N ASN A 617 20.82 5.03 -3.01
CA ASN A 617 21.85 5.52 -3.95
C ASN A 617 22.45 6.88 -3.59
N THR A 618 23.53 6.89 -2.82
CA THR A 618 24.68 7.78 -3.09
C THR A 618 25.94 7.23 -2.41
N LYS A 619 27.04 7.12 -3.18
CA LYS A 619 28.38 6.73 -2.70
C LYS A 619 29.09 7.90 -2.00
N SER A 620 28.43 8.52 -1.03
CA SER A 620 29.03 9.53 -0.14
C SER A 620 28.69 9.16 1.29
N ARG A 621 29.72 8.99 2.13
CA ARG A 621 29.64 8.60 3.55
C ARG A 621 29.07 9.72 4.47
N GLU A 622 28.18 10.57 3.97
CA GLU A 622 27.59 11.71 4.71
C GLU A 622 26.05 11.79 4.68
N SER A 623 25.35 10.88 3.99
CA SER A 623 23.89 10.82 4.01
C SER A 623 23.38 9.79 5.02
N ALA A 624 23.35 10.17 6.30
CA ALA A 624 22.55 9.46 7.30
C ALA A 624 21.06 9.63 6.99
N ASP A 625 20.27 8.57 7.17
CA ASP A 625 18.81 8.50 7.03
C ASP A 625 18.13 9.76 7.62
N LYS A 626 17.58 10.64 6.76
CA LYS A 626 17.00 11.92 7.22
C LYS A 626 15.52 11.79 7.49
N LEU A 627 15.12 11.87 8.75
CA LEU A 627 13.74 12.24 9.11
C LEU A 627 13.46 13.67 8.62
N ILE A 628 12.20 13.97 8.27
CA ILE A 628 11.79 15.37 8.00
C ILE A 628 12.02 16.22 9.25
N PHE A 629 11.63 15.71 10.43
CA PHE A 629 11.95 16.31 11.72
C PHE A 629 13.23 15.70 12.31
N HIS A 630 14.28 16.51 12.41
CA HIS A 630 15.43 16.20 13.25
C HIS A 630 15.13 16.61 14.71
N PRO A 631 15.72 15.97 15.74
CA PRO A 631 15.57 16.38 17.14
C PRO A 631 15.82 17.87 17.43
N SER A 632 16.68 18.51 16.64
CA SER A 632 16.97 19.95 16.76
C SER A 632 15.91 20.86 16.13
N ASN A 633 14.93 20.32 15.39
CA ASN A 633 13.85 21.09 14.77
C ASN A 633 12.71 21.37 15.76
N THR A 634 13.06 21.95 16.91
CA THR A 634 12.10 22.25 17.97
C THR A 634 11.65 23.72 17.96
N ALA A 635 10.36 23.91 18.21
CA ALA A 635 9.71 25.17 18.41
C ALA A 635 10.13 25.82 19.75
N PRO A 636 10.07 27.16 19.84
CA PRO A 636 9.60 28.09 18.83
C PRO A 636 10.71 28.65 17.91
N THR A 637 11.96 28.19 18.06
CA THR A 637 13.12 28.78 17.38
C THR A 637 13.49 28.12 16.05
N ASN A 638 13.28 26.80 15.91
CA ASN A 638 13.73 26.04 14.74
C ASN A 638 12.66 25.06 14.20
N HIS A 639 11.38 25.40 14.39
CA HIS A 639 10.26 24.61 13.89
C HIS A 639 10.16 24.69 12.36
N LEU A 640 9.82 23.56 11.73
CA LEU A 640 9.71 23.45 10.27
C LEU A 640 8.31 23.78 9.76
N ILE A 641 7.27 23.49 10.53
CA ILE A 641 5.87 23.67 10.15
C ILE A 641 5.27 24.68 11.13
N ASP A 642 4.51 25.65 10.63
CA ASP A 642 3.88 26.70 11.42
C ASP A 642 2.49 26.27 11.92
N ILE A 643 1.69 25.63 11.06
CA ILE A 643 0.32 25.15 11.37
C ILE A 643 0.08 23.75 10.80
N ILE A 644 -0.67 22.91 11.52
CA ILE A 644 -1.24 21.68 10.96
C ILE A 644 -2.70 21.47 11.38
N THR A 645 -3.49 20.90 10.48
CA THR A 645 -4.96 20.73 10.62
C THR A 645 -5.39 19.26 10.57
N PRO A 646 -4.97 18.38 11.52
CA PRO A 646 -5.36 16.97 11.51
C PRO A 646 -6.82 16.77 11.97
N ASN A 647 -7.46 15.70 11.52
CA ASN A 647 -8.57 15.10 12.26
C ASN A 647 -8.04 14.22 13.41
N ARG A 648 -8.94 13.67 14.24
CA ARG A 648 -8.56 12.84 15.40
C ARG A 648 -7.72 11.61 15.04
N TYR A 649 -7.97 10.98 13.90
CA TYR A 649 -7.26 9.76 13.47
C TYR A 649 -5.87 10.08 12.94
N GLU A 650 -5.75 11.17 12.18
CA GLU A 650 -4.47 11.69 11.70
C GLU A 650 -3.57 12.14 12.84
N LEU A 651 -4.14 12.84 13.84
CA LEU A 651 -3.42 13.26 15.04
C LEU A 651 -2.85 12.06 15.80
N ALA A 652 -3.66 11.03 16.02
CA ALA A 652 -3.22 9.81 16.70
C ALA A 652 -2.10 9.10 15.92
N SER A 653 -2.23 9.00 14.59
CA SER A 653 -1.21 8.38 13.73
C SER A 653 0.11 9.14 13.74
N MET A 654 0.06 10.47 13.67
CA MET A 654 1.24 11.33 13.80
C MET A 654 1.92 11.17 15.16
N HIS A 655 1.13 11.14 16.24
CA HIS A 655 1.64 10.97 17.59
C HIS A 655 2.38 9.64 17.75
N VAL A 656 1.79 8.54 17.26
CA VAL A 656 2.42 7.21 17.26
C VAL A 656 3.72 7.23 16.46
N ALA A 657 3.71 7.81 15.25
CA ALA A 657 4.90 7.87 14.40
C ALA A 657 6.04 8.70 15.02
N ALA A 658 5.73 9.84 15.64
CA ALA A 658 6.72 10.65 16.35
C ALA A 658 7.32 9.92 17.55
N ARG A 659 6.49 9.17 18.29
CA ARG A 659 6.95 8.31 19.39
C ARG A 659 7.86 7.19 18.90
N GLU A 660 7.48 6.49 17.85
CA GLU A 660 8.26 5.38 17.26
C GLU A 660 9.59 5.86 16.66
N ALA A 661 9.63 7.09 16.16
CA ALA A 661 10.85 7.76 15.73
C ALA A 661 11.77 8.20 16.90
N GLY A 662 11.37 7.98 18.16
CA GLY A 662 12.14 8.34 19.35
C GLY A 662 12.21 9.84 19.63
N LEU A 663 11.36 10.65 18.98
CA LEU A 663 11.42 12.11 19.09
C LEU A 663 11.03 12.63 20.48
N PHE A 664 10.15 11.90 21.18
CA PHE A 664 9.71 12.24 22.54
C PHE A 664 10.76 11.91 23.63
N ASP A 665 11.84 11.22 23.29
CA ASP A 665 12.92 10.88 24.22
C ASP A 665 14.13 11.82 24.08
N THR A 666 14.04 12.83 23.23
CA THR A 666 15.15 13.74 22.92
C THR A 666 15.30 14.84 23.98
N PRO A 667 16.54 15.26 24.33
CA PRO A 667 16.77 16.37 25.26
C PRO A 667 16.08 17.66 24.84
N GLU A 668 16.07 17.95 23.54
CA GLU A 668 15.43 19.13 22.96
C GLU A 668 13.91 19.13 23.18
N TRP A 669 13.26 17.98 23.00
CA TRP A 669 11.83 17.83 23.30
C TRP A 669 11.55 18.03 24.79
N TRP A 670 12.32 17.37 25.66
CA TRP A 670 12.17 17.52 27.12
C TRP A 670 12.40 18.95 27.58
N ASN A 671 13.34 19.68 26.98
CA ASN A 671 13.58 21.09 27.30
C ASN A 671 12.34 21.95 27.03
N VAL A 672 11.66 21.74 25.90
CA VAL A 672 10.42 22.45 25.61
C VAL A 672 9.32 22.02 26.57
N ILE A 673 9.05 20.72 26.72
CA ILE A 673 7.95 20.22 27.56
C ILE A 673 8.10 20.62 29.03
N ASN A 674 9.29 20.48 29.59
CA ASN A 674 9.55 20.85 30.99
C ASN A 674 9.41 22.36 31.21
N SER A 675 9.72 23.18 30.20
CA SER A 675 9.55 24.64 30.30
C SER A 675 8.08 25.07 30.46
N LEU A 676 7.12 24.26 30.00
CA LEU A 676 5.69 24.60 30.03
C LEU A 676 5.07 24.51 31.44
N SER A 677 5.82 23.95 32.40
CA SER A 677 5.39 23.79 33.81
C SER A 677 4.00 23.18 33.94
N LEU A 678 3.70 22.18 33.12
CA LEU A 678 2.40 21.51 33.12
C LEU A 678 2.22 20.74 34.45
N PRO A 679 1.10 20.92 35.16
CA PRO A 679 0.90 20.31 36.47
C PRO A 679 0.85 18.77 36.37
N SER A 680 1.66 18.10 37.19
CA SER A 680 1.72 16.62 37.26
C SER A 680 0.49 15.99 37.94
N ALA A 681 -0.23 16.77 38.76
CA ALA A 681 -1.48 16.38 39.42
C ALA A 681 -2.65 17.26 38.93
N GLY A 682 -3.80 16.66 38.61
CA GLY A 682 -5.00 17.40 38.17
C GLY A 682 -4.99 17.87 36.71
N SER A 683 -4.05 17.41 35.88
CA SER A 683 -3.98 17.75 34.45
C SER A 683 -5.25 17.33 33.71
N ARG A 684 -5.84 16.19 34.06
CA ARG A 684 -7.10 15.69 33.46
C ARG A 684 -8.25 16.66 33.68
N ASP A 685 -8.48 17.14 34.91
CA ASP A 685 -9.60 18.05 35.22
C ASP A 685 -9.43 19.39 34.51
N ARG A 686 -8.19 19.89 34.44
CA ARG A 686 -7.87 21.11 33.70
C ARG A 686 -8.12 20.95 32.20
N LEU A 687 -7.65 19.87 31.60
CA LEU A 687 -7.89 19.58 30.17
C LEU A 687 -9.38 19.39 29.88
N ALA A 688 -10.11 18.72 30.76
CA ALA A 688 -11.55 18.52 30.60
C ALA A 688 -12.31 19.85 30.70
N SER A 689 -11.87 20.77 31.57
CA SER A 689 -12.46 22.12 31.68
C SER A 689 -12.23 23.00 30.45
N LEU A 690 -11.14 22.78 29.71
CA LEU A 690 -10.81 23.49 28.47
C LEU A 690 -11.46 22.87 27.23
N THR A 691 -11.87 21.60 27.33
CA THR A 691 -12.37 20.79 26.22
C THR A 691 -13.65 20.05 26.63
N SER A 692 -13.57 18.74 26.88
CA SER A 692 -14.62 17.90 27.49
C SER A 692 -13.99 16.61 28.02
N ALA A 693 -14.69 15.88 28.89
CA ALA A 693 -14.23 14.57 29.38
C ALA A 693 -13.98 13.59 28.21
N ASP A 694 -14.92 13.51 27.26
CA ASP A 694 -14.83 12.63 26.10
C ASP A 694 -13.57 12.89 25.25
N ILE A 695 -13.29 14.16 24.94
CA ILE A 695 -12.11 14.57 24.15
C ILE A 695 -10.80 14.23 24.89
N VAL A 696 -10.80 14.35 26.22
CA VAL A 696 -9.64 14.01 27.07
C VAL A 696 -9.43 12.49 27.16
N ASP A 697 -10.51 11.72 27.21
CA ASP A 697 -10.47 10.25 27.24
C ASP A 697 -9.93 9.66 25.93
N GLU A 698 -10.22 10.30 24.81
CA GLU A 698 -9.61 9.97 23.52
C GLU A 698 -8.12 10.35 23.43
N GLY A 699 -7.60 11.14 24.38
CA GLY A 699 -6.21 11.55 24.43
C GLY A 699 -5.84 12.70 23.49
N ILE A 700 -6.81 13.36 22.85
CA ILE A 700 -6.58 14.39 21.83
C ILE A 700 -5.76 15.59 22.38
N PRO A 701 -6.09 16.18 23.55
CA PRO A 701 -5.29 17.25 24.13
C PRO A 701 -3.86 16.82 24.46
N GLN A 702 -3.68 15.61 25.00
CA GLN A 702 -2.40 15.05 25.38
C GLN A 702 -1.50 14.84 24.16
N GLN A 703 -2.04 14.25 23.09
CA GLN A 703 -1.33 14.06 21.82
C GLN A 703 -0.92 15.40 21.21
N SER A 704 -1.83 16.39 21.23
CA SER A 704 -1.55 17.74 20.71
C SER A 704 -0.39 18.41 21.46
N ILE A 705 -0.40 18.35 22.79
CA ILE A 705 0.66 18.92 23.64
C ILE A 705 2.02 18.28 23.35
N GLN A 706 2.08 16.95 23.20
CA GLN A 706 3.33 16.24 22.96
C GLN A 706 3.93 16.53 21.57
N LEU A 707 3.10 16.95 20.61
CA LEU A 707 3.54 17.33 19.25
C LEU A 707 3.91 18.82 19.12
N LEU A 708 3.50 19.68 20.07
CA LEU A 708 3.80 21.12 20.07
C LEU A 708 5.28 21.48 19.90
N PRO A 709 6.25 20.74 20.49
CA PRO A 709 7.65 21.02 20.28
C PRO A 709 8.08 20.93 18.82
N PHE A 710 7.36 20.22 17.95
CA PHE A 710 7.70 20.14 16.51
C PHE A 710 6.80 21.01 15.65
N ILE A 711 5.52 21.12 16.06
CA ILE A 711 4.49 21.86 15.33
C ILE A 711 3.78 22.80 16.32
N PRO A 712 4.12 24.10 16.35
CA PRO A 712 3.70 25.02 17.40
C PRO A 712 2.22 25.39 17.35
N CYS A 713 1.49 25.09 16.27
CA CYS A 713 0.05 25.31 16.18
C CYS A 713 -0.64 24.09 15.56
N ILE A 714 -1.52 23.46 16.32
CA ILE A 714 -2.33 22.31 15.90
C ILE A 714 -3.80 22.70 15.97
N VAL A 715 -4.50 22.59 14.84
CA VAL A 715 -5.93 22.88 14.70
C VAL A 715 -6.64 21.55 14.44
N ALA A 716 -7.00 20.84 15.51
CA ALA A 716 -7.61 19.52 15.41
C ALA A 716 -9.09 19.61 15.07
N LYS A 717 -9.49 19.02 13.92
CA LYS A 717 -10.85 18.99 13.41
C LYS A 717 -11.63 17.83 14.07
N LEU A 718 -12.64 18.14 14.88
CA LEU A 718 -13.38 17.17 15.70
C LEU A 718 -14.82 16.95 15.23
N GLY A 719 -15.16 17.38 14.02
CA GLY A 719 -16.49 17.21 13.43
C GLY A 719 -17.56 17.99 14.20
N ASN A 720 -18.59 17.30 14.69
CA ASN A 720 -19.71 17.92 15.41
C ASN A 720 -19.34 18.49 16.80
N GLN A 721 -18.16 18.13 17.32
CA GLN A 721 -17.58 18.69 18.55
C GLN A 721 -16.85 20.02 18.30
N GLY A 722 -16.66 20.41 17.03
CA GLY A 722 -15.99 21.65 16.63
C GLY A 722 -14.51 21.48 16.36
N VAL A 723 -13.70 22.45 16.78
CA VAL A 723 -12.26 22.54 16.46
C VAL A 723 -11.47 22.83 17.72
N LEU A 724 -10.49 21.99 18.03
CA LEU A 724 -9.56 22.22 19.14
C LEU A 724 -8.29 22.91 18.61
N VAL A 725 -8.05 24.14 19.06
CA VAL A 725 -6.81 24.86 18.78
C VAL A 725 -5.85 24.67 19.94
N THR A 726 -4.65 24.17 19.67
CA THR A 726 -3.56 24.03 20.63
C THR A 726 -2.33 24.75 20.09
N GLN A 727 -1.82 25.74 20.82
CA GLN A 727 -0.71 26.59 20.41
C GLN A 727 0.38 26.69 21.47
N LEU A 728 1.63 26.72 21.00
CA LEU A 728 2.82 27.03 21.78
C LEU A 728 3.15 28.52 21.63
N PHE A 729 2.96 29.30 22.70
CA PHE A 729 3.31 30.72 22.70
C PHE A 729 4.78 30.93 23.04
N ARG A 730 5.34 32.04 22.55
CA ARG A 730 6.69 32.50 22.92
C ARG A 730 6.64 33.21 24.28
N GLY A 731 7.78 33.27 25.00
CA GLY A 731 7.86 33.92 26.32
C GLY A 731 7.38 35.36 26.39
N GLU A 732 7.48 36.10 25.28
CA GLU A 732 7.11 37.51 25.19
C GLU A 732 5.70 37.74 24.63
N ASP A 733 4.94 36.67 24.38
CA ASP A 733 3.61 36.80 23.80
C ASP A 733 2.65 37.49 24.78
N PRO A 734 2.07 38.66 24.44
CA PRO A 734 1.23 39.44 25.35
C PRO A 734 -0.01 38.66 25.81
N ARG A 735 -0.48 37.68 25.01
CA ARG A 735 -1.63 36.82 25.33
C ARG A 735 -1.38 35.95 26.55
N LEU A 736 -0.13 35.70 26.95
CA LEU A 736 0.17 34.95 28.18
C LEU A 736 -0.28 35.70 29.43
N THR A 737 -0.30 37.03 29.39
CA THR A 737 -0.67 37.92 30.51
C THR A 737 -2.06 38.54 30.37
N ASP A 738 -2.69 38.40 29.21
CA ASP A 738 -4.00 38.96 28.92
C ASP A 738 -5.12 38.23 29.71
N PRO A 739 -5.95 38.95 30.50
CA PRO A 739 -7.09 38.36 31.20
C PRO A 739 -8.08 37.62 30.31
N GLU A 740 -8.27 38.04 29.05
CA GLU A 740 -9.18 37.38 28.10
C GLU A 740 -8.70 35.97 27.73
N TYR A 741 -7.38 35.77 27.71
CA TYR A 741 -6.73 34.51 27.35
C TYR A 741 -6.52 33.60 28.56
N ALA A 742 -6.47 34.15 29.77
CA ALA A 742 -6.20 33.42 31.01
C ALA A 742 -7.02 32.12 31.20
N PRO A 743 -8.33 32.05 30.85
CA PRO A 743 -9.10 30.81 30.94
C PRO A 743 -8.52 29.68 30.09
N TYR A 744 -7.92 30.02 28.94
CA TYR A 744 -7.44 29.10 27.90
C TYR A 744 -5.93 28.80 27.99
N ILE A 745 -5.21 29.41 28.93
CA ILE A 745 -3.80 29.09 29.18
C ILE A 745 -3.72 27.83 30.03
N LEU A 746 -3.11 26.78 29.48
CA LEU A 746 -2.91 25.49 30.14
C LEU A 746 -1.66 25.48 31.03
N GLY A 747 -0.58 26.14 30.59
CA GLY A 747 0.69 26.22 31.31
C GLY A 747 1.49 27.45 30.89
N ARG A 748 2.37 27.92 31.78
CA ARG A 748 3.27 29.06 31.57
C ARG A 748 4.69 28.67 31.94
N ALA A 749 5.66 29.19 31.21
CA ALA A 749 7.06 29.10 31.59
C ALA A 749 7.36 30.08 32.74
N ILE A 750 7.69 29.54 33.91
CA ILE A 750 7.95 30.30 35.14
C ILE A 750 9.46 30.32 35.41
N GLY A 751 10.00 31.48 35.73
CA GLY A 751 11.41 31.66 36.09
C GLY A 751 11.71 31.32 37.53
N ALA A 752 13.00 31.22 37.87
CA ALA A 752 13.45 30.98 39.24
C ALA A 752 12.96 32.04 40.25
N SER A 753 12.54 33.23 39.80
CA SER A 753 11.95 34.30 40.63
C SER A 753 10.43 34.31 40.69
N GLY A 754 9.73 33.41 40.00
CA GLY A 754 8.25 33.40 39.93
C GLY A 754 7.65 34.32 38.85
N ASP A 755 8.48 35.13 38.18
CA ASP A 755 8.07 35.92 37.01
C ASP A 755 8.05 35.07 35.73
N VAL A 756 7.22 35.45 34.75
CA VAL A 756 7.28 34.88 33.38
C VAL A 756 8.68 35.14 32.82
N VAL A 757 9.41 34.08 32.49
CA VAL A 757 10.79 34.20 31.98
C VAL A 757 10.78 34.98 30.67
N ARG A 758 11.23 36.24 30.73
CA ARG A 758 11.68 36.97 29.54
C ARG A 758 13.08 36.45 29.16
N GLY A 759 13.12 35.45 28.28
CA GLY A 759 14.35 34.84 27.72
C GLY A 759 15.02 33.81 28.63
N HIS A 760 15.12 32.52 28.26
CA HIS A 760 16.26 32.01 27.48
C HIS A 760 15.98 30.68 26.73
N LEU A 761 14.74 30.17 26.72
CA LEU A 761 14.36 28.87 26.10
C LEU A 761 13.26 28.98 25.02
N GLY A 762 12.81 30.19 24.70
CA GLY A 762 11.87 30.46 23.60
C GLY A 762 10.40 30.21 23.91
N ALA A 763 10.03 29.06 24.48
CA ALA A 763 8.65 28.71 24.82
C ALA A 763 8.16 29.46 26.08
N GLY A 764 6.96 30.04 26.00
CA GLY A 764 6.34 30.87 27.05
C GLY A 764 5.11 30.26 27.71
N GLY A 765 4.38 29.40 26.99
CA GLY A 765 3.22 28.70 27.53
C GLY A 765 2.40 27.97 26.48
N VAL A 766 1.37 27.24 26.93
CA VAL A 766 0.44 26.52 26.06
C VAL A 766 -0.93 27.19 26.12
N TYR A 767 -1.44 27.57 24.96
CA TYR A 767 -2.82 27.98 24.75
C TYR A 767 -3.62 26.79 24.20
N MET A 768 -4.80 26.55 24.78
CA MET A 768 -5.70 25.51 24.32
C MET A 768 -7.15 25.97 24.43
N ARG A 769 -7.87 25.95 23.31
CA ARG A 769 -9.29 26.35 23.27
C ARG A 769 -10.07 25.46 22.31
N LEU A 770 -11.16 24.88 22.83
CA LEU A 770 -12.17 24.22 22.01
C LEU A 770 -13.15 25.27 21.48
N PHE A 771 -13.21 25.43 20.16
CA PHE A 771 -14.22 26.22 19.48
C PHE A 771 -15.40 25.31 19.16
N PRO A 772 -16.62 25.63 19.61
CA PRO A 772 -17.80 24.84 19.28
C PRO A 772 -18.06 24.90 17.76
N ALA A 773 -18.69 23.84 17.26
CA ALA A 773 -19.10 23.76 15.86
C ALA A 773 -19.96 24.98 15.47
N ALA A 774 -19.61 25.65 14.37
CA ALA A 774 -20.33 26.84 13.88
C ALA A 774 -21.80 26.57 13.53
N GLY A 775 -22.15 25.31 13.26
CA GLY A 775 -23.52 24.85 13.12
C GLY A 775 -23.59 23.33 13.14
N LYS A 776 -24.67 22.78 13.69
CA LYS A 776 -25.01 21.36 13.54
C LYS A 776 -26.02 21.25 12.42
N LEU A 777 -25.67 20.50 11.38
CA LEU A 777 -26.57 20.21 10.27
C LEU A 777 -27.30 18.90 10.54
N GLU A 778 -28.58 18.84 10.21
CA GLU A 778 -29.29 17.56 10.16
C GLU A 778 -28.79 16.76 8.94
N GLY A 779 -28.85 15.43 8.97
CA GLY A 779 -28.31 14.59 7.90
C GLY A 779 -28.85 14.91 6.50
N LYS A 780 -30.09 15.41 6.41
CA LYS A 780 -30.72 15.84 5.14
C LYS A 780 -30.13 17.12 4.55
N ASP A 781 -29.49 17.95 5.38
CA ASP A 781 -28.88 19.23 5.00
C ASP A 781 -27.40 19.08 4.63
N VAL A 782 -26.81 17.91 4.88
CA VAL A 782 -25.45 17.56 4.46
C VAL A 782 -25.52 16.97 3.05
N ALA A 783 -24.97 17.70 2.09
CA ALA A 783 -24.90 17.29 0.69
C ALA A 783 -23.64 16.48 0.38
N SER A 784 -22.50 16.85 0.98
CA SER A 784 -21.22 16.14 0.85
C SER A 784 -20.31 16.49 2.03
N VAL A 785 -19.54 15.51 2.52
CA VAL A 785 -18.48 15.76 3.53
C VAL A 785 -17.13 16.11 2.89
N ASN A 786 -17.02 15.93 1.57
CA ASN A 786 -15.75 16.12 0.85
C ASN A 786 -15.34 17.59 0.83
N GLY A 787 -14.08 17.85 1.18
CA GLY A 787 -13.51 19.19 1.15
C GLY A 787 -13.92 20.09 2.31
N ALA A 788 -14.78 19.66 3.24
CA ALA A 788 -15.20 20.52 4.36
C ALA A 788 -14.05 20.86 5.32
N GLY A 789 -13.16 19.88 5.57
CA GLY A 789 -11.93 20.10 6.33
C GLY A 789 -10.92 20.96 5.56
N ASP A 790 -10.75 20.67 4.27
CA ASP A 790 -9.85 21.40 3.37
C ASP A 790 -10.27 22.87 3.23
N ALA A 791 -11.58 23.14 3.20
CA ALA A 791 -12.13 24.49 3.17
C ALA A 791 -11.84 25.28 4.45
N LEU A 792 -11.79 24.60 5.60
CA LEU A 792 -11.37 25.21 6.87
C LEU A 792 -9.94 25.72 6.75
N LEU A 793 -9.01 24.87 6.29
CA LEU A 793 -7.62 25.27 6.14
C LEU A 793 -7.45 26.37 5.09
N GLY A 794 -8.10 26.25 3.93
CA GLY A 794 -7.99 27.25 2.86
C GLY A 794 -8.45 28.63 3.31
N VAL A 795 -9.58 28.72 4.01
CA VAL A 795 -10.05 29.99 4.58
C VAL A 795 -9.14 30.50 5.69
N LEU A 796 -8.64 29.61 6.55
CA LEU A 796 -7.70 29.98 7.61
C LEU A 796 -6.42 30.59 7.03
N VAL A 797 -5.76 29.91 6.09
CA VAL A 797 -4.49 30.38 5.51
C VAL A 797 -4.68 31.62 4.65
N SER A 798 -5.77 31.72 3.88
CA SER A 798 -6.08 32.93 3.10
C SER A 798 -6.26 34.17 4.01
N ALA A 799 -6.98 34.02 5.12
CA ALA A 799 -7.14 35.10 6.09
C ALA A 799 -5.80 35.50 6.75
N LEU A 800 -4.98 34.53 7.16
CA LEU A 800 -3.66 34.81 7.77
C LEU A 800 -2.72 35.52 6.78
N ALA A 801 -2.69 35.08 5.52
CA ALA A 801 -1.89 35.70 4.46
C ALA A 801 -2.30 37.15 4.19
N ARG A 802 -3.61 37.44 4.16
CA ARG A 802 -4.13 38.81 4.04
C ARG A 802 -3.76 39.69 5.24
N GLY A 803 -3.83 39.13 6.45
CA GLY A 803 -3.40 39.82 7.67
C GLY A 803 -1.93 40.23 7.63
N GLU A 804 -1.07 39.35 7.12
CA GLU A 804 0.35 39.65 6.96
C GLU A 804 0.61 40.73 5.91
N LYS A 805 0.00 40.62 4.73
CA LYS A 805 0.18 41.62 3.66
C LYS A 805 -0.36 43.00 4.04
N SER A 806 -1.45 43.06 4.80
CA SER A 806 -2.03 44.33 5.28
C SER A 806 -1.32 44.93 6.50
N GLY A 807 -0.27 44.26 7.03
CA GLY A 807 0.43 44.68 8.24
C GLY A 807 -0.40 44.54 9.52
N ARG A 808 -1.47 43.73 9.48
CA ARG A 808 -2.40 43.46 10.58
C ARG A 808 -2.26 42.04 11.14
N ALA A 809 -1.09 41.42 10.99
CA ALA A 809 -0.83 40.04 11.44
C ALA A 809 -1.17 39.81 12.92
N GLU A 810 -0.99 40.83 13.78
CA GLU A 810 -1.34 40.75 15.20
C GLU A 810 -2.85 40.72 15.48
N LYS A 811 -3.67 41.14 14.50
CA LYS A 811 -5.14 41.18 14.58
C LYS A 811 -5.81 40.01 13.88
N MET A 812 -5.12 39.33 12.97
CA MET A 812 -5.61 38.15 12.26
C MET A 812 -4.84 36.92 12.74
N ARG A 813 -5.21 36.43 13.93
CA ARG A 813 -4.61 35.22 14.53
C ARG A 813 -5.50 34.01 14.23
N VAL A 814 -4.95 32.81 14.47
CA VAL A 814 -5.68 31.55 14.23
C VAL A 814 -7.02 31.54 14.97
N GLU A 815 -7.01 31.85 16.27
CA GLU A 815 -8.21 31.89 17.12
C GLU A 815 -9.28 32.89 16.67
N ASP A 816 -8.90 34.00 16.02
CA ASP A 816 -9.83 35.03 15.53
C ASP A 816 -10.54 34.55 14.25
N VAL A 817 -9.88 33.69 13.47
CA VAL A 817 -10.35 33.23 12.16
C VAL A 817 -11.08 31.88 12.22
N ILE A 818 -10.85 31.03 13.23
CA ILE A 818 -11.47 29.69 13.32
C ILE A 818 -12.99 29.73 13.13
N SER A 819 -13.68 30.71 13.69
CA SER A 819 -15.13 30.82 13.54
C SER A 819 -15.55 31.04 12.09
N LEU A 820 -14.83 31.88 11.33
CA LEU A 820 -15.06 32.11 9.91
C LEU A 820 -14.73 30.85 9.09
N ALA A 821 -13.61 30.19 9.40
CA ALA A 821 -13.18 28.97 8.73
C ALA A 821 -14.17 27.82 8.94
N GLN A 822 -14.75 27.67 10.14
CA GLN A 822 -15.82 26.71 10.39
C GLN A 822 -17.11 27.03 9.60
N GLN A 823 -17.44 28.30 9.35
CA GLN A 823 -18.57 28.65 8.48
C GLN A 823 -18.33 28.21 7.03
N ALA A 824 -17.10 28.30 6.55
CA ALA A 824 -16.72 27.80 5.23
C ALA A 824 -16.89 26.26 5.13
N SER A 825 -16.54 25.52 6.18
CA SER A 825 -16.84 24.09 6.29
C SER A 825 -18.35 23.84 6.22
N VAL A 826 -19.17 24.60 6.94
CA VAL A 826 -20.64 24.44 6.94
C VAL A 826 -21.24 24.74 5.56
N LEU A 827 -20.75 25.76 4.85
CA LEU A 827 -21.19 26.05 3.47
C LEU A 827 -20.79 24.92 2.51
N THR A 828 -19.59 24.37 2.68
CA THR A 828 -19.09 23.23 1.91
C THR A 828 -19.89 21.96 2.18
N LEU A 829 -20.25 21.69 3.45
CA LEU A 829 -21.10 20.55 3.81
C LEU A 829 -22.47 20.56 3.11
N LYS A 830 -22.99 21.75 2.75
CA LYS A 830 -24.26 21.94 2.03
C LYS A 830 -24.12 21.87 0.50
N SER A 831 -22.89 21.80 -0.02
CA SER A 831 -22.60 21.76 -1.45
C SER A 831 -22.44 20.33 -1.96
N LYS A 832 -23.01 20.03 -3.13
CA LYS A 832 -22.93 18.70 -3.76
C LYS A 832 -21.61 18.44 -4.51
N GLY A 833 -20.82 19.48 -4.79
CA GLY A 833 -19.67 19.44 -5.70
C GLY A 833 -18.30 19.60 -5.03
N GLY A 834 -18.19 19.34 -3.73
CA GLY A 834 -16.99 19.66 -2.93
C GLY A 834 -17.05 21.09 -2.39
N VAL A 835 -15.91 21.79 -2.37
CA VAL A 835 -15.76 23.14 -1.78
C VAL A 835 -16.79 24.12 -2.37
N SER A 836 -17.55 24.78 -1.50
CA SER A 836 -18.64 25.66 -1.92
C SER A 836 -18.16 27.02 -2.44
N SER A 837 -18.67 27.44 -3.60
CA SER A 837 -18.47 28.81 -4.11
C SER A 837 -19.09 29.88 -3.22
N ASP A 838 -20.03 29.51 -2.34
CA ASP A 838 -20.66 30.44 -1.39
C ASP A 838 -19.68 30.94 -0.34
N ILE A 839 -18.48 30.36 -0.22
CA ILE A 839 -17.37 30.91 0.58
C ILE A 839 -17.08 32.36 0.18
N LYS A 840 -17.35 32.76 -1.08
CA LYS A 840 -17.26 34.16 -1.53
C LYS A 840 -18.11 35.13 -0.69
N SER A 841 -19.22 34.65 -0.13
CA SER A 841 -20.10 35.45 0.75
C SER A 841 -19.49 35.74 2.13
N LEU A 842 -18.39 35.08 2.50
CA LEU A 842 -17.69 35.29 3.77
C LEU A 842 -16.71 36.47 3.72
N LYS A 843 -16.41 37.03 2.53
CA LYS A 843 -15.51 38.18 2.37
C LYS A 843 -15.86 39.37 3.27
N PRO A 844 -17.13 39.82 3.39
CA PRO A 844 -17.50 40.93 4.26
C PRO A 844 -17.33 40.62 5.75
N LEU A 845 -17.38 39.34 6.14
CA LEU A 845 -17.10 38.94 7.53
C LEU A 845 -15.60 38.98 7.82
N LEU A 846 -14.78 38.58 6.84
CA LEU A 846 -13.32 38.73 6.94
C LEU A 846 -12.91 40.20 7.07
N GLU A 847 -13.51 41.09 6.28
CA GLU A 847 -13.28 42.55 6.35
C GLU A 847 -13.66 43.18 7.70
N LYS A 848 -14.54 42.54 8.48
CA LYS A 848 -14.87 42.98 9.85
C LYS A 848 -13.84 42.53 10.88
N ILE A 849 -13.13 41.44 10.59
CA ILE A 849 -12.03 40.92 11.42
C ILE A 849 -10.76 41.76 11.15
N GLU A 850 -10.56 42.17 9.89
CA GLU A 850 -9.51 43.11 9.46
C GLU A 850 -9.63 44.49 10.12
#